data_AF-A0A0Q6P9G9-F1
#
_entry.id   AF-A0A0Q6P9G9-F1
#
_cell.length_a   1.000
_cell.length_b   1.000
_cell.length_c   1.000
_cell.angle_alpha   90.00
_cell.angle_beta   90.00
_cell.angle_gamma   90.00
#
_symmetry.space_group_name_H-M   'P 1'
#
loop_
_entity.id
_entity.type
_entity.pdbx_description
1 polymer ?
#
loop_
_entity_poly.entity_id
_entity_poly.type
_entity_poly.pdbx_seq_one_letter_code
_entity_poly.pdbx_strand_id
1 'polypeptide(L)'
;MLGFAQAADLEASLERKTTSQYLHAHERKSLLRFLTCGSVDDGKSTLIGRLLYDTQRLMEDQLAALAVDSRRHGTTGDDLDFALLVDGLASEREQGITIDVAYRFFATEQRKFIVADTPGHEQYTRNMATGASNADLAVILVDARQGILTQTRRHSYIVSLLGIRHVVLAINKIDLVGYSQAVFDEIEAAYRSFAEPLGFVSLQAIPLSARYGDNILSRSANLPWYQGPTLIEHLETVEVDSDRRAAPFRMPVQWVNRPNLDFRGFAGTIVAGVVRPGDRVAVARSGVTTLVKRIVTQDGDLSEAGAGEAVTLTLEDEIDASRGDVLAAAAERPEVSDQFAAHVLWMHDDPLIPGRPYVIKLATSVVGASVTDIKHRLDINNFAKLATKTLEKNEVGFINLMTQAPLAFDPYSQVHETGAFIIIDRMTNHTVGAGMIDFSLRRASNIHWQALDVDMNARAIAKGQRPVVLWFTGLSGAGKSTIANLVEKRLHANGKHTYLLDGDNVRHGLNRDLGFTDADRVENIRRVAEAAKLMVDAGLIALASFISPFQAERRMARDLFADGQFIEIFVDTPLEVAEGRDPKGLYQRARNGLIQNFTGIGSPYERPEAPHITITPDLSAEEAAELIVSYLDRGSYLGNVTG
;
A
#
# COMPACT_ATOMS: atom_id res chain seq x y z
N MET A 1 -10.32 39.88 59.27
CA MET A 1 -10.29 38.47 58.83
C MET A 1 -11.02 38.22 57.50
N LEU A 2 -11.78 39.18 56.93
CA LEU A 2 -12.50 39.02 55.65
C LEU A 2 -11.67 39.38 54.38
N GLY A 3 -10.56 40.11 54.49
CA GLY A 3 -9.75 40.53 53.34
C GLY A 3 -8.71 39.51 52.83
N PHE A 4 -8.29 38.55 53.66
CA PHE A 4 -7.27 37.56 53.28
C PHE A 4 -7.83 36.38 52.48
N ALA A 5 -9.09 36.01 52.71
CA ALA A 5 -9.75 34.94 51.95
C ALA A 5 -10.06 35.36 50.49
N GLN A 6 -10.46 36.63 50.28
CA GLN A 6 -10.71 37.16 48.93
C GLN A 6 -9.43 37.32 48.09
N ALA A 7 -8.27 37.59 48.71
CA ALA A 7 -7.00 37.68 48.00
C ALA A 7 -6.49 36.30 47.54
N ALA A 8 -6.60 35.28 48.40
CA ALA A 8 -6.20 33.91 48.08
C ALA A 8 -7.10 33.26 46.99
N ASP A 9 -8.40 33.55 46.99
CA ASP A 9 -9.31 33.10 45.92
C ASP A 9 -9.03 33.80 44.57
N LEU A 10 -8.57 35.06 44.61
CA LEU A 10 -8.19 35.80 43.41
C LEU A 10 -6.87 35.29 42.82
N GLU A 11 -5.86 35.00 43.66
CA GLU A 11 -4.60 34.38 43.24
C GLU A 11 -4.82 32.96 42.70
N ALA A 12 -5.61 32.12 43.37
CA ALA A 12 -5.94 30.78 42.89
C ALA A 12 -6.77 30.80 41.59
N SER A 13 -7.62 31.82 41.39
CA SER A 13 -8.35 32.04 40.13
C SER A 13 -7.42 32.49 38.99
N LEU A 14 -6.45 33.36 39.29
CA LEU A 14 -5.42 33.82 38.36
C LEU A 14 -4.47 32.70 37.95
N GLU A 15 -4.03 31.85 38.90
CA GLU A 15 -3.22 30.65 38.67
C GLU A 15 -3.96 29.58 37.87
N ARG A 16 -5.25 29.33 38.15
CA ARG A 16 -6.07 28.41 37.32
C ARG A 16 -6.31 28.96 35.92
N LYS A 17 -6.53 30.27 35.76
CA LYS A 17 -6.66 30.91 34.44
C LYS A 17 -5.35 30.86 33.66
N THR A 18 -4.21 31.12 34.29
CA THR A 18 -2.89 31.01 33.64
C THR A 18 -2.59 29.55 33.30
N THR A 19 -2.87 28.58 34.18
CA THR A 19 -2.64 27.16 33.92
C THR A 19 -3.53 26.63 32.78
N SER A 20 -4.82 27.03 32.76
CA SER A 20 -5.75 26.71 31.66
C SER A 20 -5.36 27.42 30.36
N GLN A 21 -4.88 28.67 30.40
CA GLN A 21 -4.32 29.35 29.22
C GLN A 21 -3.02 28.71 28.75
N TYR A 22 -2.16 28.23 29.65
CA TYR A 22 -0.94 27.49 29.32
C TYR A 22 -1.25 26.12 28.71
N LEU A 23 -2.23 25.39 29.24
CA LEU A 23 -2.73 24.14 28.66
C LEU A 23 -3.37 24.38 27.29
N HIS A 24 -4.24 25.37 27.14
CA HIS A 24 -4.86 25.72 25.85
C HIS A 24 -3.85 26.26 24.83
N ALA A 25 -2.82 27.00 25.27
CA ALA A 25 -1.71 27.41 24.41
C ALA A 25 -0.87 26.20 23.99
N HIS A 26 -0.69 25.20 24.86
CA HIS A 26 -0.05 23.93 24.51
C HIS A 26 -0.92 23.05 23.61
N GLU A 27 -2.24 23.05 23.75
CA GLU A 27 -3.18 22.31 22.88
C GLU A 27 -3.18 22.86 21.46
N ARG A 28 -2.99 24.19 21.29
CA ARG A 28 -3.00 24.88 19.99
C ARG A 28 -1.66 24.94 19.25
N LYS A 29 -0.56 24.42 19.83
CA LYS A 29 0.73 24.36 19.11
C LYS A 29 0.61 23.48 17.88
N SER A 30 1.09 23.98 16.73
CA SER A 30 1.16 23.18 15.51
C SER A 30 2.08 21.97 15.74
N LEU A 31 1.80 20.90 15.00
CA LEU A 31 2.54 19.65 15.05
C LEU A 31 3.36 19.51 13.77
N LEU A 32 4.64 19.19 13.87
CA LEU A 32 5.45 18.75 12.73
C LEU A 32 5.83 17.30 12.91
N ARG A 33 5.56 16.47 11.89
CA ARG A 33 6.12 15.13 11.80
C ARG A 33 7.28 15.16 10.83
N PHE A 34 8.45 14.70 11.24
CA PHE A 34 9.58 14.58 10.32
C PHE A 34 10.31 13.26 10.51
N LEU A 35 10.97 12.81 9.45
CA LEU A 35 11.87 11.65 9.53
C LEU A 35 13.32 12.08 9.33
N THR A 36 14.24 11.30 9.91
CA THR A 36 15.68 11.44 9.67
C THR A 36 16.17 10.32 8.76
N CYS A 37 16.87 10.70 7.69
CA CYS A 37 17.48 9.80 6.71
C CYS A 37 18.97 10.08 6.59
N GLY A 38 19.74 9.11 6.12
CA GLY A 38 21.20 9.23 6.04
C GLY A 38 21.86 7.85 6.04
N SER A 39 23.11 7.82 5.59
CA SER A 39 23.95 6.63 5.56
C SER A 39 24.23 6.10 6.96
N VAL A 40 24.76 4.87 7.01
CA VAL A 40 25.45 4.38 8.20
C VAL A 40 26.59 5.36 8.53
N ASP A 41 26.73 5.68 9.82
CA ASP A 41 27.69 6.64 10.37
C ASP A 41 27.47 8.13 10.07
N ASP A 42 26.42 8.55 9.34
CA ASP A 42 26.15 9.98 9.13
C ASP A 42 25.75 10.74 10.42
N GLY A 43 25.57 10.03 11.54
CA GLY A 43 25.30 10.60 12.85
C GLY A 43 23.83 10.89 13.14
N LYS A 44 22.90 10.10 12.57
CA LYS A 44 21.44 10.21 12.80
C LYS A 44 21.08 10.07 14.27
N SER A 45 21.47 8.97 14.91
CA SER A 45 21.19 8.72 16.33
C SER A 45 21.81 9.79 17.22
N THR A 46 23.03 10.25 16.89
CA THR A 46 23.69 11.37 17.59
C THR A 46 22.88 12.66 17.46
N LEU A 47 22.38 12.99 16.26
CA LEU A 47 21.57 14.19 16.04
C LEU A 47 20.24 14.12 16.81
N ILE A 48 19.54 12.99 16.76
CA ILE A 48 18.29 12.80 17.50
C ILE A 48 18.53 12.88 19.01
N GLY A 49 19.55 12.18 19.51
CA GLY A 49 19.92 12.22 20.92
C GLY A 49 20.28 13.63 21.37
N ARG A 50 20.98 14.40 20.52
CA ARG A 50 21.31 15.80 20.79
C ARG A 50 20.08 16.70 20.77
N LEU A 51 19.18 16.54 19.82
CA LEU A 51 17.90 17.25 19.78
C LEU A 51 17.08 17.00 21.04
N LEU A 52 17.00 15.74 21.50
CA LEU A 52 16.32 15.40 22.74
C LEU A 52 17.00 16.04 23.95
N TYR A 53 18.33 16.03 24.02
CA TYR A 53 19.11 16.66 25.08
C TYR A 53 18.92 18.19 25.13
N ASP A 54 18.95 18.85 23.97
CA ASP A 54 18.88 20.31 23.87
C ASP A 54 17.44 20.84 24.03
N THR A 55 16.41 20.05 23.66
CA THR A 55 14.99 20.48 23.70
C THR A 55 14.23 19.99 24.93
N GLN A 56 14.63 18.87 25.52
CA GLN A 56 14.06 18.39 26.77
C GLN A 56 14.97 18.78 27.93
N ARG A 57 14.41 19.32 29.01
CA ARG A 57 15.05 19.24 30.33
C ARG A 57 15.11 17.77 30.73
N LEU A 58 16.07 17.01 30.20
CA LEU A 58 16.38 15.68 30.72
C LEU A 58 16.61 15.85 32.23
N MET A 59 15.85 15.10 33.03
CA MET A 59 16.01 15.10 34.49
C MET A 59 17.45 14.67 34.80
N GLU A 60 18.08 15.27 35.82
CA GLU A 60 19.51 15.06 36.16
C GLU A 60 19.89 13.56 36.22
N ASP A 61 18.93 12.73 36.61
CA ASP A 61 19.01 11.28 36.75
C ASP A 61 19.33 10.57 35.42
N GLN A 62 18.70 11.00 34.31
CA GLN A 62 18.94 10.42 32.98
C GLN A 62 20.29 10.86 32.41
N LEU A 63 20.75 12.06 32.77
CA LEU A 63 22.08 12.56 32.41
C LEU A 63 23.19 11.83 33.15
N ALA A 64 22.97 11.54 34.44
CA ALA A 64 23.89 10.73 35.22
C ALA A 64 24.00 9.29 34.67
N ALA A 65 22.88 8.68 34.27
CA ALA A 65 22.87 7.37 33.63
C ALA A 65 23.62 7.38 32.29
N LEU A 66 23.35 8.38 31.43
CA LEU A 66 24.04 8.54 30.14
C LEU A 66 25.55 8.73 30.31
N ALA A 67 25.99 9.49 31.32
CA ALA A 67 27.40 9.70 31.61
C ALA A 67 28.09 8.40 32.08
N VAL A 68 27.40 7.57 32.85
CA VAL A 68 27.90 6.25 33.28
C VAL A 68 28.00 5.30 32.08
N ASP A 69 26.98 5.27 31.24
CA ASP A 69 26.94 4.39 30.07
C ASP A 69 27.92 4.84 28.98
N SER A 70 28.10 6.14 28.77
CA SER A 70 29.13 6.70 27.87
C SER A 70 30.53 6.27 28.31
N ARG A 71 30.82 6.21 29.62
CA ARG A 71 32.12 5.74 30.13
C ARG A 71 32.31 4.23 30.02
N ARG A 72 31.23 3.44 30.01
CA ARG A 72 31.30 1.97 29.94
C ARG A 72 31.28 1.43 28.51
N HIS A 73 30.51 2.07 27.63
CA HIS A 73 30.15 1.57 26.31
C HIS A 73 30.27 2.63 25.19
N GLY A 74 30.66 3.87 25.51
CA GLY A 74 30.68 4.96 24.55
C GLY A 74 31.79 4.86 23.51
N THR A 75 31.51 5.39 22.32
CA THR A 75 32.43 5.44 21.17
C THR A 75 33.12 6.80 21.02
N THR A 76 32.71 7.80 21.82
CA THR A 76 33.14 9.19 21.72
C THR A 76 34.25 9.60 22.71
N GLY A 77 34.80 8.66 23.47
CA GLY A 77 35.85 8.94 24.48
C GLY A 77 35.27 9.45 25.80
N ASP A 78 35.84 10.52 26.36
CA ASP A 78 35.39 11.12 27.64
C ASP A 78 34.12 11.99 27.50
N ASP A 79 33.69 12.29 26.26
CA ASP A 79 32.48 13.05 25.97
C ASP A 79 31.22 12.17 26.03
N LEU A 80 30.07 12.80 26.33
CA LEU A 80 28.75 12.14 26.32
C LEU A 80 28.43 11.58 24.92
N ASP A 81 28.10 10.29 24.88
CA ASP A 81 27.69 9.60 23.65
C ASP A 81 26.16 9.67 23.51
N PHE A 82 25.66 10.70 22.81
CA PHE A 82 24.23 10.94 22.66
C PHE A 82 23.50 9.85 21.86
N ALA A 83 24.20 9.00 21.08
CA ALA A 83 23.58 7.90 20.36
C ALA A 83 22.93 6.89 21.33
N LEU A 84 23.50 6.72 22.54
CA LEU A 84 23.03 5.79 23.57
C LEU A 84 21.63 6.15 24.13
N LEU A 85 21.15 7.39 23.95
CA LEU A 85 19.78 7.78 24.32
C LEU A 85 18.72 7.19 23.38
N VAL A 86 19.11 6.85 22.14
CA VAL A 86 18.20 6.50 21.06
C VAL A 86 18.10 4.99 20.88
N ASP A 87 19.20 4.24 21.10
CA ASP A 87 19.30 2.79 20.87
C ASP A 87 18.54 1.97 21.93
N GLY A 88 17.31 1.56 21.57
CA GLY A 88 16.34 0.95 22.47
C GLY A 88 16.35 -0.57 22.52
N LEU A 89 16.76 -1.26 21.45
CA LEU A 89 16.78 -2.73 21.39
C LEU A 89 18.17 -3.31 21.69
N ALA A 90 18.24 -4.40 22.45
CA ALA A 90 19.50 -5.09 22.77
C ALA A 90 20.27 -5.52 21.50
N SER A 91 19.56 -5.86 20.42
CA SER A 91 20.15 -6.18 19.11
C SER A 91 20.66 -4.96 18.34
N GLU A 92 20.06 -3.78 18.53
CA GLU A 92 20.57 -2.51 17.97
C GLU A 92 21.88 -2.11 18.66
N ARG A 93 21.95 -2.31 19.98
CA ARG A 93 23.14 -2.03 20.80
C ARG A 93 24.36 -2.89 20.47
N GLU A 94 24.15 -4.15 20.09
CA GLU A 94 25.25 -5.04 19.67
C GLU A 94 25.78 -4.73 18.26
N GLN A 95 24.96 -4.10 17.40
CA GLN A 95 25.30 -3.86 15.99
C GLN A 95 25.53 -2.38 15.63
N GLY A 96 25.18 -1.44 16.51
CA GLY A 96 25.34 0.00 16.29
C GLY A 96 24.46 0.57 15.16
N ILE A 97 23.33 -0.06 14.86
CA ILE A 97 22.41 0.34 13.78
C ILE A 97 20.94 0.36 14.25
N THR A 98 20.14 1.32 13.75
CA THR A 98 18.68 1.35 13.93
C THR A 98 18.02 0.25 13.10
N ILE A 99 17.19 -0.62 13.72
CA ILE A 99 16.54 -1.77 13.06
C ILE A 99 15.07 -1.49 12.74
N ASP A 100 14.33 -0.84 13.64
CA ASP A 100 12.90 -0.53 13.46
C ASP A 100 12.62 0.99 13.57
N VAL A 101 11.46 1.45 13.11
CA VAL A 101 11.12 2.88 13.18
C VAL A 101 10.82 3.26 14.63
N ALA A 102 11.71 4.03 15.26
CA ALA A 102 11.47 4.58 16.58
C ALA A 102 10.82 5.97 16.48
N TYR A 103 9.64 6.12 17.10
CA TYR A 103 8.98 7.43 17.22
C TYR A 103 9.39 8.12 18.52
N ARG A 104 9.86 9.37 18.43
CA ARG A 104 10.22 10.21 19.57
C ARG A 104 9.42 11.50 19.55
N PHE A 105 9.08 12.00 20.73
CA PHE A 105 8.23 13.17 20.91
C PHE A 105 9.00 14.23 21.68
N PHE A 106 9.06 15.44 21.14
CA PHE A 106 9.57 16.60 21.87
C PHE A 106 8.78 17.84 21.47
N ALA A 107 8.95 18.93 22.22
CA ALA A 107 8.28 20.19 21.93
C ALA A 107 9.22 21.34 22.28
N THR A 108 9.10 22.42 21.54
CA THR A 108 9.71 23.71 21.88
C THR A 108 8.65 24.65 22.43
N GLU A 109 9.03 25.89 22.71
CA GLU A 109 8.06 26.93 23.07
C GLU A 109 7.04 27.19 21.95
N GLN A 110 7.43 27.01 20.68
CA GLN A 110 6.59 27.33 19.53
C GLN A 110 5.83 26.14 18.94
N ARG A 111 6.42 24.94 18.92
CA ARG A 111 5.90 23.82 18.11
C ARG A 111 6.09 22.45 18.76
N LYS A 112 5.22 21.49 18.44
CA LYS A 112 5.37 20.07 18.83
C LYS A 112 5.98 19.28 17.68
N PHE A 113 6.81 18.30 18.02
CA PHE A 113 7.56 17.49 17.05
C PHE A 113 7.37 16.00 17.31
N ILE A 114 7.20 15.25 16.21
CA ILE A 114 7.30 13.79 16.17
C ILE A 114 8.42 13.44 15.21
N VAL A 115 9.43 12.74 15.71
CA VAL A 115 10.56 12.25 14.90
C VAL A 115 10.41 10.76 14.66
N ALA A 116 10.48 10.35 13.40
CA ALA A 116 10.66 8.96 13.01
C ALA A 116 12.14 8.71 12.71
N ASP A 117 12.81 7.92 13.56
CA ASP A 117 14.14 7.41 13.25
C ASP A 117 14.02 6.24 12.27
N THR A 118 14.55 6.39 11.05
CA THR A 118 14.45 5.37 10.02
C THR A 118 15.81 4.71 9.74
N PRO A 119 15.86 3.36 9.67
CA PRO A 119 17.08 2.64 9.32
C PRO A 119 17.68 3.10 8.00
N GLY A 120 19.02 3.20 7.91
CA GLY A 120 19.72 3.68 6.70
C GLY A 120 20.13 2.59 5.70
N HIS A 121 19.85 1.32 5.99
CA HIS A 121 20.37 0.19 5.21
C HIS A 121 19.40 -0.25 4.10
N GLU A 122 19.98 -0.79 3.02
CA GLU A 122 19.27 -1.16 1.78
C GLU A 122 18.11 -2.14 1.94
N GLN A 123 18.10 -2.92 3.02
CA GLN A 123 17.09 -3.92 3.31
C GLN A 123 15.82 -3.35 3.97
N TYR A 124 15.83 -2.08 4.39
CA TYR A 124 14.78 -1.49 5.24
C TYR A 124 13.91 -0.43 4.55
N THR A 125 13.81 -0.46 3.21
CA THR A 125 12.91 0.41 2.43
C THR A 125 11.47 0.38 2.97
N ARG A 126 11.00 -0.78 3.45
CA ARG A 126 9.70 -0.93 4.13
C ARG A 126 9.57 -0.05 5.39
N ASN A 127 10.61 -0.03 6.24
CA ASN A 127 10.59 0.71 7.50
C ASN A 127 10.62 2.21 7.20
N MET A 128 11.47 2.61 6.24
CA MET A 128 11.47 3.99 5.75
C MET A 128 10.10 4.39 5.19
N ALA A 129 9.44 3.54 4.38
CA ALA A 129 8.12 3.83 3.85
C ALA A 129 7.05 3.98 4.92
N THR A 130 7.11 3.15 5.97
CA THR A 130 6.21 3.25 7.12
C THR A 130 6.41 4.56 7.88
N GLY A 131 7.67 4.94 8.17
CA GLY A 131 7.99 6.19 8.86
C GLY A 131 7.68 7.43 8.03
N ALA A 132 7.99 7.41 6.74
CA ALA A 132 7.79 8.53 5.83
C ALA A 132 6.32 8.76 5.45
N SER A 133 5.47 7.72 5.48
CA SER A 133 4.03 7.85 5.13
C SER A 133 3.26 8.88 5.97
N ASN A 134 3.75 9.21 7.16
CA ASN A 134 3.16 10.19 8.07
C ASN A 134 4.06 11.41 8.30
N ALA A 135 5.17 11.53 7.58
CA ALA A 135 6.09 12.64 7.74
C ALA A 135 5.72 13.80 6.80
N ASP A 136 5.79 15.01 7.32
CA ASP A 136 5.57 16.24 6.58
C ASP A 136 6.90 16.82 6.03
N LEU A 137 8.02 16.45 6.65
CA LEU A 137 9.38 16.89 6.31
C LEU A 137 10.41 15.76 6.45
N ALA A 138 11.46 15.77 5.64
CA ALA A 138 12.60 14.87 5.78
C ALA A 138 13.90 15.62 6.10
N VAL A 139 14.65 15.16 7.09
CA VAL A 139 16.01 15.62 7.40
C VAL A 139 17.00 14.60 6.84
N ILE A 140 17.70 14.95 5.77
CA ILE A 140 18.67 14.11 5.09
C ILE A 140 20.06 14.50 5.59
N LEU A 141 20.65 13.63 6.41
CA LEU A 141 21.99 13.81 6.96
C LEU A 141 23.03 13.37 5.94
N VAL A 142 24.14 14.12 5.90
CA VAL A 142 25.32 13.85 5.08
C VAL A 142 26.57 14.13 5.91
N ASP A 143 27.48 13.16 6.03
CA ASP A 143 28.82 13.39 6.58
C ASP A 143 29.64 14.31 5.66
N ALA A 144 30.01 15.49 6.15
CA ALA A 144 30.77 16.50 5.40
C ALA A 144 32.11 15.99 4.85
N ARG A 145 32.68 14.92 5.43
CA ARG A 145 33.94 14.32 4.94
C ARG A 145 33.73 13.46 3.70
N GLN A 146 32.54 12.88 3.54
CA GLN A 146 32.21 11.94 2.48
C GLN A 146 31.41 12.58 1.34
N GLY A 147 30.65 13.63 1.65
CA GLY A 147 29.74 14.25 0.70
C GLY A 147 28.60 13.31 0.31
N ILE A 148 28.07 13.46 -0.91
CA ILE A 148 26.85 12.77 -1.33
C ILE A 148 27.15 11.32 -1.72
N LEU A 149 26.56 10.39 -0.98
CA LEU A 149 26.66 8.95 -1.22
C LEU A 149 25.46 8.41 -2.01
N THR A 150 25.59 7.19 -2.52
CA THR A 150 24.47 6.46 -3.15
C THR A 150 23.27 6.35 -2.22
N GLN A 151 23.51 6.13 -0.92
CA GLN A 151 22.46 6.06 0.10
C GLN A 151 21.74 7.41 0.29
N THR A 152 22.47 8.53 0.26
CA THR A 152 21.87 9.88 0.29
C THR A 152 20.90 10.07 -0.88
N ARG A 153 21.33 9.71 -2.10
CA ARG A 153 20.49 9.79 -3.30
C ARG A 153 19.26 8.91 -3.19
N ARG A 154 19.45 7.65 -2.79
CA ARG A 154 18.38 6.67 -2.56
C ARG A 154 17.33 7.16 -1.56
N HIS A 155 17.74 7.68 -0.41
CA HIS A 155 16.81 8.20 0.57
C HIS A 155 16.03 9.40 0.03
N SER A 156 16.71 10.31 -0.66
CA SER A 156 16.07 11.46 -1.30
C SER A 156 15.00 11.05 -2.31
N TYR A 157 15.29 10.02 -3.12
CA TYR A 157 14.30 9.45 -4.05
C TYR A 157 13.09 8.87 -3.31
N ILE A 158 13.30 8.08 -2.26
CA ILE A 158 12.21 7.49 -1.48
C ILE A 158 11.37 8.58 -0.81
N VAL A 159 11.99 9.64 -0.26
CA VAL A 159 11.33 10.81 0.31
C VAL A 159 10.41 11.48 -0.71
N SER A 160 10.93 11.75 -1.92
CA SER A 160 10.14 12.35 -3.02
C SER A 160 9.00 11.44 -3.45
N LEU A 161 9.28 10.14 -3.62
CA LEU A 161 8.29 9.14 -4.01
C LEU A 161 7.14 9.03 -3.00
N LEU A 162 7.45 9.12 -1.71
CA LEU A 162 6.49 9.12 -0.60
C LEU A 162 5.86 10.49 -0.34
N GLY A 163 5.98 11.42 -1.30
CA GLY A 163 5.24 12.68 -1.30
C GLY A 163 5.76 13.71 -0.32
N ILE A 164 6.88 13.49 0.35
CA ILE A 164 7.44 14.47 1.27
C ILE A 164 8.07 15.59 0.46
N ARG A 165 7.47 16.79 0.57
CA ARG A 165 7.82 17.94 -0.26
C ARG A 165 8.83 18.88 0.38
N HIS A 166 9.02 18.80 1.70
CA HIS A 166 9.92 19.65 2.47
C HIS A 166 11.14 18.86 2.92
N VAL A 167 12.33 19.34 2.60
CA VAL A 167 13.59 18.66 2.89
C VAL A 167 14.60 19.60 3.55
N VAL A 168 15.26 19.10 4.58
CA VAL A 168 16.45 19.70 5.18
C VAL A 168 17.65 18.84 4.82
N LEU A 169 18.66 19.43 4.18
CA LEU A 169 19.96 18.81 3.98
C LEU A 169 20.87 19.17 5.17
N ALA A 170 20.99 18.25 6.13
CA ALA A 170 21.81 18.41 7.31
C ALA A 170 23.25 17.94 7.02
N ILE A 171 24.15 18.88 6.72
CA ILE A 171 25.57 18.59 6.45
C ILE A 171 26.28 18.48 7.81
N ASN A 172 26.36 17.26 8.32
CA ASN A 172 26.85 16.92 9.65
C ASN A 172 28.38 16.75 9.67
N LYS A 173 28.97 16.76 10.86
CA LYS A 173 30.42 16.62 11.11
C LYS A 173 31.26 17.70 10.45
N ILE A 174 30.69 18.91 10.34
CA ILE A 174 31.39 20.07 9.77
C ILE A 174 32.65 20.43 10.57
N ASP A 175 32.69 20.07 11.86
CA ASP A 175 33.85 20.19 12.75
C ASP A 175 35.07 19.40 12.25
N LEU A 176 34.84 18.21 11.66
CA LEU A 176 35.92 17.34 11.18
C LEU A 176 36.55 17.82 9.86
N VAL A 177 35.89 18.74 9.16
CA VAL A 177 36.42 19.41 7.96
C VAL A 177 36.83 20.85 8.25
N GLY A 178 37.08 21.17 9.52
CA GLY A 178 37.58 22.47 9.95
C GLY A 178 36.60 23.62 9.69
N TYR A 179 35.29 23.36 9.75
CA TYR A 179 34.24 24.36 9.53
C TYR A 179 34.32 25.06 8.16
N SER A 180 34.81 24.33 7.14
CA SER A 180 35.06 24.86 5.79
C SER A 180 33.78 25.20 5.02
N GLN A 181 33.64 26.47 4.63
CA GLN A 181 32.57 26.93 3.75
C GLN A 181 32.62 26.26 2.37
N ALA A 182 33.82 26.09 1.80
CA ALA A 182 33.98 25.52 0.46
C ALA A 182 33.44 24.08 0.37
N VAL A 183 33.66 23.27 1.42
CA VAL A 183 33.14 21.89 1.49
C VAL A 183 31.62 21.89 1.59
N PHE A 184 31.05 22.80 2.38
CA PHE A 184 29.60 22.98 2.48
C PHE A 184 28.99 23.36 1.13
N ASP A 185 29.54 24.38 0.46
CA ASP A 185 29.05 24.89 -0.82
C ASP A 185 29.12 23.81 -1.92
N GLU A 186 30.18 23.00 -1.94
CA GLU A 186 30.33 21.87 -2.87
C GLU A 186 29.24 20.81 -2.69
N ILE A 187 29.00 20.39 -1.44
CA ILE A 187 27.99 19.39 -1.10
C ILE A 187 26.59 19.93 -1.40
N GLU A 188 26.30 21.18 -1.02
CA GLU A 188 25.01 21.82 -1.29
C GLU A 188 24.75 21.90 -2.81
N ALA A 189 25.71 22.38 -3.59
CA ALA A 189 25.56 22.51 -5.03
C ALA A 189 25.34 21.15 -5.71
N ALA A 190 26.13 20.15 -5.33
CA ALA A 190 25.98 18.79 -5.84
C ALA A 190 24.60 18.20 -5.48
N TYR A 191 24.08 18.48 -4.28
CA TYR A 191 22.80 17.95 -3.83
C TYR A 191 21.64 18.65 -4.51
N ARG A 192 21.69 19.98 -4.65
CA ARG A 192 20.67 20.76 -5.37
C ARG A 192 20.55 20.30 -6.83
N SER A 193 21.66 20.09 -7.53
CA SER A 193 21.63 19.59 -8.92
C SER A 193 21.01 18.19 -9.01
N PHE A 194 21.28 17.33 -8.02
CA PHE A 194 20.69 16.00 -7.97
C PHE A 194 19.19 16.02 -7.62
N ALA A 195 18.76 16.95 -6.75
CA ALA A 195 17.41 17.02 -6.23
C ALA A 195 16.42 17.79 -7.14
N GLU A 196 16.90 18.53 -8.14
CA GLU A 196 16.08 19.27 -9.11
C GLU A 196 14.94 18.41 -9.72
N PRO A 197 15.18 17.20 -10.27
CA PRO A 197 14.11 16.35 -10.81
C PRO A 197 13.14 15.78 -9.75
N LEU A 198 13.45 15.90 -8.45
CA LEU A 198 12.62 15.35 -7.36
C LEU A 198 11.44 16.25 -6.98
N GLY A 199 11.45 17.51 -7.42
CA GLY A 199 10.32 18.43 -7.26
C GLY A 199 10.01 18.83 -5.81
N PHE A 200 11.01 18.89 -4.92
CA PHE A 200 10.80 19.38 -3.56
C PHE A 200 10.35 20.84 -3.55
N VAL A 201 9.34 21.16 -2.73
CA VAL A 201 8.82 22.53 -2.56
C VAL A 201 9.82 23.39 -1.79
N SER A 202 10.47 22.81 -0.76
CA SER A 202 11.53 23.50 -0.02
C SER A 202 12.73 22.59 0.22
N LEU A 203 13.92 23.14 0.00
CA LEU A 203 15.20 22.50 0.28
C LEU A 203 16.14 23.47 1.01
N GLN A 204 16.31 23.26 2.31
CA GLN A 204 17.18 24.05 3.18
C GLN A 204 18.44 23.26 3.55
N ALA A 205 19.62 23.73 3.15
CA ALA A 205 20.89 23.17 3.59
C ALA A 205 21.33 23.83 4.90
N ILE A 206 21.78 23.03 5.88
CA ILE A 206 22.23 23.50 7.19
C ILE A 206 23.55 22.80 7.54
N PRO A 207 24.68 23.53 7.69
CA PRO A 207 25.92 22.98 8.21
C PRO A 207 25.80 22.84 9.72
N LEU A 208 26.03 21.63 10.25
CA LEU A 208 25.89 21.36 11.68
C LEU A 208 26.92 20.36 12.21
N SER A 209 27.07 20.33 13.54
CA SER A 209 27.78 19.26 14.25
C SER A 209 26.87 18.65 15.30
N ALA A 210 26.37 17.44 15.04
CA ALA A 210 25.53 16.69 15.98
C ALA A 210 26.23 16.45 17.33
N ARG A 211 27.57 16.34 17.33
CA ARG A 211 28.37 16.12 18.54
C ARG A 211 28.45 17.37 19.40
N TYR A 212 28.86 18.50 18.81
CA TYR A 212 29.15 19.73 19.55
C TYR A 212 27.95 20.68 19.69
N GLY A 213 26.90 20.48 18.90
CA GLY A 213 25.67 21.28 18.94
C GLY A 213 25.65 22.47 17.97
N ASP A 214 26.68 22.61 17.12
CA ASP A 214 26.77 23.71 16.16
C ASP A 214 25.54 23.76 15.22
N ASN A 215 24.85 24.90 15.18
CA ASN A 215 23.66 25.16 14.34
C ASN A 215 22.48 24.19 14.56
N ILE A 216 22.39 23.50 15.71
CA ILE A 216 21.22 22.68 16.07
C ILE A 216 20.16 23.57 16.74
N LEU A 217 20.40 23.97 17.98
CA LEU A 217 19.53 24.87 18.74
C LEU A 217 19.95 26.33 18.56
N SER A 218 21.25 26.61 18.71
CA SER A 218 21.84 27.95 18.62
C SER A 218 22.80 28.07 17.45
N ARG A 219 22.97 29.31 16.96
CA ARG A 219 23.92 29.63 15.89
C ARG A 219 25.35 29.41 16.38
N SER A 220 26.16 28.74 15.58
CA SER A 220 27.56 28.45 15.90
C SER A 220 28.46 29.67 15.68
N ALA A 221 29.31 29.97 16.67
CA ALA A 221 30.39 30.94 16.52
C ALA A 221 31.52 30.46 15.60
N ASN A 222 31.62 29.14 15.36
CA ASN A 222 32.61 28.53 14.48
C ASN A 222 32.24 28.66 12.99
N LEU A 223 30.98 29.00 12.69
CA LEU A 223 30.43 29.11 11.34
C LEU A 223 29.94 30.55 11.03
N PRO A 224 30.78 31.60 11.17
CA PRO A 224 30.35 32.98 10.97
C PRO A 224 29.92 33.29 9.53
N TRP A 225 30.34 32.46 8.58
CA TRP A 225 29.96 32.57 7.18
C TRP A 225 28.54 32.08 6.88
N TYR A 226 27.96 31.22 7.74
CA TYR A 226 26.61 30.70 7.55
C TYR A 226 25.58 31.66 8.17
N GLN A 227 24.74 32.26 7.33
CA GLN A 227 23.71 33.22 7.73
C GLN A 227 22.30 32.62 7.80
N GLY A 228 22.13 31.37 7.37
CA GLY A 228 20.85 30.65 7.35
C GLY A 228 20.33 30.29 8.76
N PRO A 229 19.17 29.63 8.86
CA PRO A 229 18.57 29.23 10.13
C PRO A 229 19.33 28.08 10.79
N THR A 230 19.19 27.93 12.12
CA THR A 230 19.54 26.68 12.80
C THR A 230 18.53 25.58 12.46
N LEU A 231 18.85 24.33 12.78
CA LEU A 231 17.93 23.21 12.53
C LEU A 231 16.60 23.41 13.26
N ILE A 232 16.60 23.78 14.54
CA ILE A 232 15.38 24.03 15.30
C ILE A 232 14.61 25.25 14.75
N GLU A 233 15.29 26.36 14.45
CA GLU A 233 14.66 27.55 13.87
C GLU A 233 13.88 27.19 12.59
N HIS A 234 14.47 26.36 11.72
CA HIS A 234 13.80 25.94 10.49
C HIS A 234 12.62 24.99 10.75
N LEU A 235 12.78 24.02 11.65
CA LEU A 235 11.71 23.08 12.01
C LEU A 235 10.51 23.78 12.69
N GLU A 236 10.75 24.85 13.44
CA GLU A 236 9.69 25.68 14.03
C GLU A 236 8.93 26.49 12.98
N THR A 237 9.64 27.02 11.97
CA THR A 237 9.08 28.00 11.02
C THR A 237 8.54 27.41 9.72
N VAL A 238 8.90 26.17 9.37
CA VAL A 238 8.44 25.54 8.12
C VAL A 238 6.92 25.34 8.12
N GLU A 239 6.24 25.94 7.15
CA GLU A 239 4.80 25.77 6.96
C GLU A 239 4.51 24.52 6.12
N VAL A 240 3.78 23.56 6.70
CA VAL A 240 3.40 22.29 6.03
C VAL A 240 1.87 22.10 5.94
N ASP A 241 1.10 22.77 6.79
CA ASP A 241 -0.36 22.60 6.89
C ASP A 241 -1.16 23.49 5.92
N SER A 242 -0.56 24.58 5.42
CA SER A 242 -1.22 25.56 4.56
C SER A 242 -1.74 24.94 3.26
N ASP A 243 -0.97 24.02 2.68
CA ASP A 243 -1.32 23.35 1.43
C ASP A 243 -2.56 22.44 1.56
N ARG A 244 -2.70 21.72 2.70
CA ARG A 244 -3.84 20.80 2.89
C ARG A 244 -5.15 21.54 3.10
N ARG A 245 -5.13 22.67 3.81
CA ARG A 245 -6.32 23.50 4.03
C ARG A 245 -6.74 24.28 2.78
N ALA A 246 -5.79 24.62 1.91
CA ALA A 246 -6.07 25.30 0.63
C ALA A 246 -6.59 24.34 -0.46
N ALA A 247 -6.33 23.04 -0.33
CA ALA A 247 -6.81 22.03 -1.27
C ALA A 247 -8.35 21.89 -1.26
N PRO A 248 -8.95 21.30 -2.31
CA PRO A 248 -10.39 21.06 -2.35
C PRO A 248 -10.86 20.16 -1.20
N PHE A 249 -12.07 20.42 -0.69
CA PHE A 249 -12.62 19.65 0.44
C PHE A 249 -12.70 18.15 0.13
N ARG A 250 -12.17 17.33 1.05
CA ARG A 250 -12.23 15.85 1.06
C ARG A 250 -12.47 15.35 2.48
N MET A 251 -13.51 14.54 2.66
CA MET A 251 -13.80 13.84 3.90
C MET A 251 -14.25 12.41 3.60
N PRO A 252 -13.35 11.42 3.70
CA PRO A 252 -13.72 10.01 3.66
C PRO A 252 -14.68 9.67 4.80
N VAL A 253 -15.84 9.12 4.46
CA VAL A 253 -16.84 8.68 5.43
C VAL A 253 -16.32 7.43 6.11
N GLN A 254 -16.15 7.51 7.43
CA GLN A 254 -15.70 6.42 8.29
C GLN A 254 -16.89 5.70 8.93
N TRP A 255 -17.94 6.46 9.29
CA TRP A 255 -19.10 5.97 10.00
C TRP A 255 -20.36 6.79 9.69
N VAL A 256 -21.52 6.13 9.67
CA VAL A 256 -22.83 6.81 9.56
C VAL A 256 -23.49 6.78 10.94
N ASN A 257 -23.54 7.93 11.60
CA ASN A 257 -24.10 8.08 12.94
C ASN A 257 -25.62 8.30 12.89
N ARG A 258 -26.36 7.40 13.53
CA ARG A 258 -27.82 7.45 13.68
C ARG A 258 -28.23 7.04 15.10
N PRO A 259 -28.11 7.94 16.09
CA PRO A 259 -28.48 7.63 17.47
C PRO A 259 -30.01 7.59 17.66
N ASN A 260 -30.77 8.25 16.80
CA ASN A 260 -32.24 8.28 16.80
C ASN A 260 -32.77 8.55 15.37
N LEU A 261 -34.09 8.59 15.21
CA LEU A 261 -34.75 8.79 13.91
C LEU A 261 -34.53 10.19 13.31
N ASP A 262 -34.25 11.19 14.16
CA ASP A 262 -34.15 12.60 13.76
C ASP A 262 -32.71 13.04 13.47
N PHE A 263 -31.73 12.18 13.69
CA PHE A 263 -30.32 12.48 13.48
C PHE A 263 -29.66 11.48 12.54
N ARG A 264 -29.15 12.00 11.42
CA ARG A 264 -28.25 11.30 10.52
C ARG A 264 -27.02 12.16 10.27
N GLY A 265 -25.87 11.70 10.73
CA GLY A 265 -24.58 12.36 10.53
C GLY A 265 -23.56 11.44 9.89
N PHE A 266 -22.66 12.01 9.10
CA PHE A 266 -21.55 11.30 8.47
C PHE A 266 -20.26 11.69 9.19
N ALA A 267 -19.68 10.75 9.93
CA ALA A 267 -18.47 10.96 10.70
C ALA A 267 -17.23 10.58 9.88
N GLY A 268 -16.22 11.43 9.95
CA GLY A 268 -14.94 11.23 9.30
C GLY A 268 -13.92 12.30 9.70
N THR A 269 -12.67 12.07 9.33
CA THR A 269 -11.61 13.07 9.42
C THR A 269 -11.52 13.80 8.10
N ILE A 270 -11.52 15.13 8.13
CA ILE A 270 -11.28 15.94 6.94
C ILE A 270 -9.81 15.77 6.55
N VAL A 271 -9.55 15.32 5.33
CA VAL A 271 -8.17 15.06 4.88
C VAL A 271 -7.62 16.21 4.04
N ALA A 272 -8.50 16.97 3.38
CA ALA A 272 -8.13 18.15 2.61
C ALA A 272 -9.27 19.18 2.64
N GLY A 273 -8.89 20.44 2.51
CA GLY A 273 -9.77 21.60 2.45
C GLY A 273 -10.44 21.97 3.77
N VAL A 274 -11.44 22.83 3.63
CA VAL A 274 -12.24 23.40 4.71
C VAL A 274 -13.71 23.26 4.33
N VAL A 275 -14.57 23.09 5.34
CA VAL A 275 -16.02 23.02 5.19
C VAL A 275 -16.71 23.92 6.20
N ARG A 276 -17.81 24.56 5.77
CA ARG A 276 -18.68 25.41 6.56
C ARG A 276 -20.14 24.99 6.38
N PRO A 277 -21.02 25.21 7.38
CA PRO A 277 -22.46 25.12 7.15
C PRO A 277 -22.88 26.00 5.96
N GLY A 278 -23.69 25.44 5.07
CA GLY A 278 -24.11 26.05 3.81
C GLY A 278 -23.25 25.68 2.60
N ASP A 279 -22.08 25.06 2.78
CA ASP A 279 -21.24 24.64 1.66
C ASP A 279 -21.88 23.52 0.86
N ARG A 280 -21.69 23.56 -0.48
CA ARG A 280 -22.19 22.54 -1.39
C ARG A 280 -21.20 21.40 -1.53
N VAL A 281 -21.62 20.22 -1.10
CA VAL A 281 -20.82 18.99 -1.13
C VAL A 281 -21.47 17.94 -2.03
N ALA A 282 -20.67 16.97 -2.47
CA ALA A 282 -21.11 15.84 -3.25
C ALA A 282 -20.58 14.54 -2.66
N VAL A 283 -21.35 13.46 -2.79
CA VAL A 283 -20.82 12.10 -2.63
C VAL A 283 -20.02 11.79 -3.88
N ALA A 284 -18.71 11.59 -3.73
CA ALA A 284 -17.77 11.51 -4.85
C ALA A 284 -18.19 10.46 -5.90
N ARG A 285 -18.59 9.26 -5.47
CA ARG A 285 -18.92 8.14 -6.36
C ARG A 285 -20.22 8.38 -7.14
N SER A 286 -21.33 8.70 -6.44
CA SER A 286 -22.65 8.89 -7.07
C SER A 286 -22.80 10.25 -7.75
N GLY A 287 -22.06 11.25 -7.30
CA GLY A 287 -22.17 12.64 -7.76
C GLY A 287 -23.39 13.39 -7.24
N VAL A 288 -24.20 12.78 -6.37
CA VAL A 288 -25.34 13.46 -5.74
C VAL A 288 -24.82 14.58 -4.86
N THR A 289 -25.36 15.79 -5.07
CA THR A 289 -24.97 17.00 -4.35
C THR A 289 -25.99 17.37 -3.29
N THR A 290 -25.53 17.97 -2.19
CA THR A 290 -26.37 18.55 -1.15
C THR A 290 -25.62 19.70 -0.45
N LEU A 291 -26.22 20.30 0.57
CA LEU A 291 -25.61 21.31 1.40
C LEU A 291 -25.26 20.75 2.78
N VAL A 292 -24.17 21.23 3.36
CA VAL A 292 -23.81 20.95 4.75
C VAL A 292 -24.74 21.74 5.66
N LYS A 293 -25.51 21.04 6.50
CA LYS A 293 -26.44 21.65 7.45
C LYS A 293 -25.72 22.11 8.71
N ARG A 294 -24.92 21.22 9.32
CA ARG A 294 -24.16 21.48 10.55
C ARG A 294 -22.90 20.61 10.60
N ILE A 295 -21.89 21.14 11.27
CA ILE A 295 -20.66 20.44 11.64
C ILE A 295 -20.75 20.17 13.15
N VAL A 296 -20.77 18.90 13.55
CA VAL A 296 -21.03 18.48 14.93
C VAL A 296 -19.78 17.80 15.49
N THR A 297 -19.34 18.23 16.68
CA THR A 297 -18.29 17.57 17.48
C THR A 297 -18.81 17.27 18.89
N GLN A 298 -17.98 16.64 19.72
CA GLN A 298 -18.31 16.40 21.13
C GLN A 298 -18.50 17.72 21.91
N ASP A 299 -17.75 18.76 21.56
CA ASP A 299 -17.77 20.06 22.25
C ASP A 299 -18.88 20.99 21.73
N GLY A 300 -19.63 20.58 20.71
CA GLY A 300 -20.75 21.32 20.13
C GLY A 300 -20.65 21.47 18.61
N ASP A 301 -21.49 22.35 18.06
CA ASP A 301 -21.50 22.63 16.63
C ASP A 301 -20.42 23.66 16.27
N LEU A 302 -19.70 23.42 15.16
CA LEU A 302 -18.65 24.30 14.65
C LEU A 302 -19.17 25.15 13.48
N SER A 303 -18.64 26.37 13.36
CA SER A 303 -18.90 27.26 12.22
C SER A 303 -18.01 26.94 11.01
N GLU A 304 -16.90 26.25 11.24
CA GLU A 304 -15.92 25.85 10.25
C GLU A 304 -15.16 24.64 10.77
N ALA A 305 -14.79 23.71 9.89
CA ALA A 305 -13.82 22.67 10.18
C ALA A 305 -12.88 22.45 9.00
N GLY A 306 -11.63 22.10 9.28
CA GLY A 306 -10.57 21.96 8.27
C GLY A 306 -9.84 20.62 8.31
N ALA A 307 -8.94 20.43 7.34
CA ALA A 307 -8.06 19.27 7.27
C ALA A 307 -7.38 18.97 8.63
N GLY A 308 -7.39 17.68 9.01
CA GLY A 308 -6.90 17.15 10.28
C GLY A 308 -7.98 16.99 11.36
N GLU A 309 -9.13 17.66 11.24
CA GLU A 309 -10.18 17.63 12.25
C GLU A 309 -11.16 16.47 12.01
N ALA A 310 -11.51 15.75 13.10
CA ALA A 310 -12.51 14.71 13.09
C ALA A 310 -13.88 15.30 13.44
N VAL A 311 -14.83 15.21 12.51
CA VAL A 311 -16.15 15.85 12.64
C VAL A 311 -17.26 14.92 12.19
N THR A 312 -18.49 15.25 12.60
CA THR A 312 -19.71 14.65 12.03
C THR A 312 -20.46 15.71 11.23
N LEU A 313 -20.63 15.49 9.94
CA LEU A 313 -21.42 16.38 9.08
C LEU A 313 -22.86 15.91 9.00
N THR A 314 -23.80 16.83 9.24
CA THR A 314 -25.21 16.64 8.90
C THR A 314 -25.50 17.38 7.59
N LEU A 315 -26.34 16.80 6.75
CA LEU A 315 -26.65 17.33 5.41
C LEU A 315 -28.12 17.75 5.35
N GLU A 316 -28.47 18.66 4.43
CA GLU A 316 -29.85 19.12 4.26
C GLU A 316 -30.76 18.04 3.66
N ASP A 317 -30.26 17.33 2.64
CA ASP A 317 -31.01 16.28 1.96
C ASP A 317 -30.65 14.89 2.48
N GLU A 318 -31.63 13.96 2.43
CA GLU A 318 -31.36 12.55 2.69
C GLU A 318 -30.66 11.90 1.49
N ILE A 319 -29.34 12.02 1.44
CA ILE A 319 -28.53 11.36 0.41
C ILE A 319 -28.04 9.99 0.87
N ASP A 320 -27.78 9.09 -0.08
CA ASP A 320 -27.13 7.81 0.23
C ASP A 320 -25.61 7.95 0.24
N ALA A 321 -25.02 7.66 1.39
CA ALA A 321 -23.59 7.71 1.65
C ALA A 321 -23.28 6.77 2.81
N SER A 322 -22.15 6.07 2.71
CA SER A 322 -21.75 5.00 3.62
C SER A 322 -20.23 4.96 3.78
N ARG A 323 -19.73 4.07 4.64
CA ARG A 323 -18.29 3.88 4.80
C ARG A 323 -17.66 3.48 3.47
N GLY A 324 -16.59 4.17 3.10
CA GLY A 324 -15.90 4.00 1.82
C GLY A 324 -16.25 5.09 0.81
N ASP A 325 -17.35 5.83 1.02
CA ASP A 325 -17.62 7.04 0.24
C ASP A 325 -16.73 8.20 0.71
N VAL A 326 -16.53 9.17 -0.19
CA VAL A 326 -15.84 10.42 0.11
C VAL A 326 -16.83 11.55 -0.12
N LEU A 327 -17.09 12.37 0.91
CA LEU A 327 -17.74 13.65 0.73
C LEU A 327 -16.69 14.65 0.23
N ALA A 328 -17.00 15.36 -0.85
CA ALA A 328 -16.08 16.28 -1.49
C ALA A 328 -16.77 17.59 -1.87
N ALA A 329 -15.98 18.64 -2.11
CA ALA A 329 -16.49 19.87 -2.73
C ALA A 329 -17.19 19.54 -4.05
N ALA A 330 -18.42 20.03 -4.25
CA ALA A 330 -19.22 19.65 -5.42
C ALA A 330 -18.62 20.13 -6.75
N ALA A 331 -17.94 21.28 -6.75
CA ALA A 331 -17.31 21.85 -7.94
C ALA A 331 -16.00 21.15 -8.33
N GLU A 332 -15.30 20.54 -7.36
CA GLU A 332 -13.96 19.97 -7.52
C GLU A 332 -13.93 18.55 -6.96
N ARG A 333 -14.73 17.68 -7.58
CA ARG A 333 -14.83 16.27 -7.20
C ARG A 333 -13.54 15.51 -7.51
N PRO A 334 -13.14 14.53 -6.68
CA PRO A 334 -12.04 13.62 -7.00
C PRO A 334 -12.37 12.76 -8.22
N GLU A 335 -11.35 12.14 -8.81
CA GLU A 335 -11.55 11.18 -9.88
C GLU A 335 -12.28 9.94 -9.36
N VAL A 336 -13.17 9.38 -10.18
CA VAL A 336 -13.84 8.11 -9.88
C VAL A 336 -13.55 7.13 -11.00
N SER A 337 -12.78 6.09 -10.70
CA SER A 337 -12.34 5.10 -11.68
C SER A 337 -12.12 3.75 -11.01
N ASP A 338 -12.29 2.68 -11.78
CA ASP A 338 -11.91 1.32 -11.40
C ASP A 338 -10.52 0.94 -11.95
N GLN A 339 -9.89 1.82 -12.71
CA GLN A 339 -8.54 1.63 -13.27
C GLN A 339 -7.68 2.88 -13.09
N PHE A 340 -6.45 2.68 -12.63
CA PHE A 340 -5.49 3.76 -12.40
C PHE A 340 -4.04 3.26 -12.46
N ALA A 341 -3.14 4.18 -12.75
CA ALA A 341 -1.70 3.95 -12.67
C ALA A 341 -1.19 4.42 -11.30
N ALA A 342 -0.25 3.67 -10.74
CA ALA A 342 0.33 3.98 -9.44
C ALA A 342 1.79 3.55 -9.36
N HIS A 343 2.55 4.26 -8.54
CA HIS A 343 3.81 3.74 -8.01
C HIS A 343 3.49 2.79 -6.86
N VAL A 344 4.13 1.63 -6.81
CA VAL A 344 3.97 0.66 -5.72
C VAL A 344 5.33 0.23 -5.21
N LEU A 345 5.50 0.34 -3.89
CA LEU A 345 6.56 -0.32 -3.15
C LEU A 345 6.08 -1.72 -2.74
N TRP A 346 6.76 -2.75 -3.24
CA TRP A 346 6.48 -4.12 -2.85
C TRP A 346 7.23 -4.50 -1.57
N MET A 347 6.53 -5.11 -0.61
CA MET A 347 7.05 -5.35 0.75
C MET A 347 7.08 -6.83 1.15
N HIS A 348 6.48 -7.70 0.34
CA HIS A 348 6.38 -9.13 0.63
C HIS A 348 7.54 -9.91 -0.01
N ASP A 349 7.90 -11.06 0.59
CA ASP A 349 8.96 -11.93 0.08
C ASP A 349 8.57 -12.62 -1.23
N ASP A 350 7.31 -13.07 -1.35
CA ASP A 350 6.78 -13.55 -2.64
C ASP A 350 6.64 -12.37 -3.62
N PRO A 351 7.07 -12.51 -4.89
CA PRO A 351 7.03 -11.43 -5.85
C PRO A 351 5.61 -11.03 -6.23
N LEU A 352 5.43 -9.74 -6.56
CA LEU A 352 4.22 -9.25 -7.20
C LEU A 352 4.13 -9.77 -8.63
N ILE A 353 3.02 -10.45 -8.92
CA ILE A 353 2.73 -11.02 -10.24
C ILE A 353 1.42 -10.41 -10.78
N PRO A 354 1.42 -9.83 -12.00
CA PRO A 354 0.18 -9.36 -12.64
C PRO A 354 -0.88 -10.46 -12.76
N GLY A 355 -2.15 -10.09 -12.62
CA GLY A 355 -3.31 -10.99 -12.68
C GLY A 355 -3.64 -11.67 -11.35
N ARG A 356 -2.72 -11.73 -10.37
CA ARG A 356 -3.00 -12.30 -9.06
C ARG A 356 -4.02 -11.44 -8.30
N PRO A 357 -5.04 -12.04 -7.64
CA PRO A 357 -6.05 -11.29 -6.92
C PRO A 357 -5.52 -10.77 -5.57
N TYR A 358 -5.77 -9.49 -5.31
CA TYR A 358 -5.48 -8.81 -4.05
C TYR A 358 -6.72 -8.09 -3.53
N VAL A 359 -6.60 -7.51 -2.35
CA VAL A 359 -7.51 -6.48 -1.84
C VAL A 359 -6.69 -5.20 -1.70
N ILE A 360 -7.24 -4.07 -2.11
CA ILE A 360 -6.66 -2.78 -1.78
C ILE A 360 -7.54 -2.03 -0.80
N LYS A 361 -6.88 -1.29 0.09
CA LYS A 361 -7.53 -0.33 0.98
C LYS A 361 -7.05 1.07 0.63
N LEU A 362 -7.98 1.91 0.23
CA LEU A 362 -7.77 3.32 -0.11
C LEU A 362 -8.69 4.15 0.78
N ALA A 363 -8.12 5.04 1.59
CA ALA A 363 -8.84 5.76 2.64
C ALA A 363 -9.73 4.81 3.48
N THR A 364 -11.05 4.93 3.37
CA THR A 364 -12.04 4.09 4.07
C THR A 364 -12.62 2.96 3.21
N SER A 365 -12.31 2.94 1.90
CA SER A 365 -12.74 1.92 0.94
C SER A 365 -11.83 0.69 0.99
N VAL A 366 -12.44 -0.50 0.89
CA VAL A 366 -11.74 -1.78 0.77
C VAL A 366 -12.36 -2.54 -0.40
N VAL A 367 -11.58 -2.84 -1.43
CA VAL A 367 -12.09 -3.45 -2.67
C VAL A 367 -11.12 -4.49 -3.20
N GLY A 368 -11.63 -5.55 -3.84
CA GLY A 368 -10.78 -6.48 -4.57
C GLY A 368 -10.10 -5.78 -5.76
N ALA A 369 -8.85 -6.14 -6.02
CA ALA A 369 -8.09 -5.58 -7.13
C ALA A 369 -7.13 -6.60 -7.72
N SER A 370 -6.65 -6.34 -8.92
CA SER A 370 -5.53 -7.05 -9.51
C SER A 370 -4.60 -6.07 -10.23
N VAL A 371 -3.31 -6.36 -10.19
CA VAL A 371 -2.34 -5.64 -11.00
C VAL A 371 -2.48 -6.15 -12.43
N THR A 372 -2.80 -5.27 -13.37
CA THR A 372 -3.02 -5.65 -14.77
C THR A 372 -1.71 -5.67 -15.56
N ASP A 373 -0.78 -4.77 -15.23
CA ASP A 373 0.48 -4.63 -15.94
C ASP A 373 1.52 -3.95 -15.04
N ILE A 374 2.79 -4.36 -15.16
CA ILE A 374 3.93 -3.68 -14.56
C ILE A 374 4.66 -2.99 -15.70
N LYS A 375 4.59 -1.65 -15.77
CA LYS A 375 5.21 -0.89 -16.85
C LYS A 375 6.72 -0.92 -16.78
N HIS A 376 7.25 -0.74 -15.58
CA HIS A 376 8.68 -0.78 -15.28
C HIS A 376 8.89 -0.82 -13.77
N ARG A 377 10.03 -1.37 -13.35
CA ARG A 377 10.60 -1.10 -12.02
C ARG A 377 11.49 0.13 -12.08
N LEU A 378 11.63 0.79 -10.95
CA LEU A 378 12.56 1.89 -10.77
C LEU A 378 13.82 1.37 -10.10
N ASP A 379 14.98 1.67 -10.69
CA ASP A 379 16.24 1.53 -9.98
C ASP A 379 16.33 2.64 -8.94
N ILE A 380 16.34 2.25 -7.66
CA ILE A 380 16.29 3.18 -6.53
C ILE A 380 17.58 4.05 -6.45
N ASN A 381 18.68 3.64 -7.08
CA ASN A 381 19.95 4.37 -7.03
C ASN A 381 20.02 5.53 -8.02
N ASN A 382 19.32 5.43 -9.16
CA ASN A 382 19.47 6.37 -10.28
C ASN A 382 18.14 6.72 -10.99
N PHE A 383 17.02 6.16 -10.54
CA PHE A 383 15.67 6.34 -11.10
C PHE A 383 15.48 5.84 -12.54
N ALA A 384 16.38 4.98 -13.03
CA ALA A 384 16.22 4.37 -14.33
C ALA A 384 14.98 3.47 -14.36
N LYS A 385 14.19 3.60 -15.43
CA LYS A 385 13.02 2.77 -15.70
C LYS A 385 13.49 1.48 -16.35
N LEU A 386 13.44 0.39 -15.59
CA LEU A 386 13.88 -0.93 -16.05
C LEU A 386 12.65 -1.81 -16.34
N ALA A 387 12.62 -2.44 -17.51
CA ALA A 387 11.56 -3.38 -17.86
C ALA A 387 11.58 -4.58 -16.90
N THR A 388 10.41 -4.98 -16.40
CA THR A 388 10.24 -6.18 -15.57
C THR A 388 8.84 -6.75 -15.74
N LYS A 389 8.67 -8.03 -15.41
CA LYS A 389 7.37 -8.72 -15.38
C LYS A 389 6.86 -8.98 -13.96
N THR A 390 7.71 -8.80 -12.96
CA THR A 390 7.42 -8.99 -11.53
C THR A 390 8.07 -7.88 -10.71
N LEU A 391 7.61 -7.66 -9.47
CA LEU A 391 8.35 -6.86 -8.48
C LEU A 391 8.76 -7.74 -7.31
N GLU A 392 10.04 -7.73 -7.00
CA GLU A 392 10.61 -8.40 -5.82
C GLU A 392 10.48 -7.52 -4.57
N LYS A 393 10.77 -8.10 -3.40
CA LYS A 393 10.74 -7.36 -2.12
C LYS A 393 11.61 -6.11 -2.17
N ASN A 394 11.08 -5.01 -1.63
CA ASN A 394 11.69 -3.68 -1.59
C ASN A 394 11.89 -3.01 -2.96
N GLU A 395 11.36 -3.58 -4.05
CA GLU A 395 11.35 -2.91 -5.34
C GLU A 395 10.17 -1.93 -5.45
N VAL A 396 10.41 -0.84 -6.17
CA VAL A 396 9.37 0.11 -6.56
C VAL A 396 9.05 -0.09 -8.03
N GLY A 397 7.79 -0.25 -8.38
CA GLY A 397 7.34 -0.32 -9.76
C GLY A 397 6.24 0.67 -10.08
N PHE A 398 6.18 1.06 -11.34
CA PHE A 398 5.04 1.77 -11.89
C PHE A 398 4.09 0.77 -12.53
N ILE A 399 2.87 0.66 -11.99
CA ILE A 399 1.94 -0.41 -12.31
C ILE A 399 0.58 0.15 -12.72
N ASN A 400 -0.16 -0.65 -13.47
CA ASN A 400 -1.58 -0.43 -13.75
C ASN A 400 -2.40 -1.37 -12.86
N LEU A 401 -3.37 -0.80 -12.14
CA LEU A 401 -4.29 -1.54 -11.29
C LEU A 401 -5.71 -1.50 -11.85
N MET A 402 -6.45 -2.58 -11.61
CA MET A 402 -7.89 -2.65 -11.82
C MET A 402 -8.56 -3.09 -10.52
N THR A 403 -9.65 -2.44 -10.14
CA THR A 403 -10.48 -2.76 -8.98
C THR A 403 -11.83 -3.33 -9.39
N GLN A 404 -12.44 -4.12 -8.51
CA GLN A 404 -13.76 -4.72 -8.75
C GLN A 404 -14.91 -3.70 -8.70
N ALA A 405 -14.69 -2.56 -8.05
CA ALA A 405 -15.64 -1.44 -7.99
C ALA A 405 -14.90 -0.10 -8.13
N PRO A 406 -15.54 0.95 -8.69
CA PRO A 406 -14.94 2.27 -8.82
C PRO A 406 -14.59 2.90 -7.47
N LEU A 407 -13.37 3.42 -7.38
CA LEU A 407 -12.87 4.16 -6.22
C LEU A 407 -12.84 5.66 -6.52
N ALA A 408 -13.13 6.46 -5.49
CA ALA A 408 -12.90 7.91 -5.54
C ALA A 408 -11.49 8.20 -5.01
N PHE A 409 -10.64 8.81 -5.81
CA PHE A 409 -9.25 9.10 -5.47
C PHE A 409 -8.77 10.40 -6.11
N ASP A 410 -7.70 10.95 -5.54
CA ASP A 410 -6.94 12.05 -6.12
C ASP A 410 -5.53 11.52 -6.46
N PRO A 411 -4.79 12.16 -7.39
CA PRO A 411 -3.36 11.92 -7.50
C PRO A 411 -2.68 12.12 -6.14
N TYR A 412 -1.76 11.22 -5.79
CA TYR A 412 -1.06 11.25 -4.50
C TYR A 412 -0.32 12.59 -4.27
N SER A 413 0.18 13.21 -5.34
CA SER A 413 0.83 14.52 -5.30
C SER A 413 -0.11 15.69 -4.93
N GLN A 414 -1.43 15.49 -5.05
CA GLN A 414 -2.45 16.49 -4.72
C GLN A 414 -3.02 16.27 -3.32
N VAL A 415 -3.53 15.06 -3.03
CA VAL A 415 -4.09 14.70 -1.72
C VAL A 415 -3.59 13.30 -1.34
N HIS A 416 -2.74 13.24 -0.32
CA HIS A 416 -2.03 12.02 0.05
C HIS A 416 -2.99 10.94 0.56
N GLU A 417 -3.96 11.31 1.39
CA GLU A 417 -4.86 10.39 2.07
C GLU A 417 -5.85 9.69 1.12
N THR A 418 -6.22 10.34 0.01
CA THR A 418 -7.08 9.77 -1.04
C THR A 418 -6.30 9.22 -2.23
N GLY A 419 -5.01 9.55 -2.35
CA GLY A 419 -4.10 9.00 -3.37
C GLY A 419 -3.22 7.85 -2.90
N ALA A 420 -3.16 7.56 -1.59
CA ALA A 420 -2.44 6.42 -1.04
C ALA A 420 -3.35 5.20 -0.83
N PHE A 421 -2.79 4.03 -1.06
CA PHE A 421 -3.45 2.77 -0.75
C PHE A 421 -2.44 1.71 -0.28
N ILE A 422 -2.95 0.69 0.40
CA ILE A 422 -2.19 -0.53 0.70
C ILE A 422 -2.75 -1.71 -0.09
N ILE A 423 -1.88 -2.63 -0.46
CA ILE A 423 -2.20 -3.91 -1.08
C ILE A 423 -2.15 -4.99 0.00
N ILE A 424 -3.22 -5.77 0.08
CA ILE A 424 -3.43 -6.80 1.09
C ILE A 424 -3.62 -8.13 0.36
N ASP A 425 -2.86 -9.15 0.78
CA ASP A 425 -3.04 -10.50 0.28
C ASP A 425 -4.34 -11.10 0.83
N ARG A 426 -5.16 -11.67 -0.06
CA ARG A 426 -6.52 -12.15 0.28
C ARG A 426 -6.52 -13.40 1.16
N MET A 427 -5.43 -14.16 1.19
CA MET A 427 -5.34 -15.42 1.93
C MET A 427 -4.81 -15.18 3.33
N THR A 428 -3.74 -14.39 3.45
CA THR A 428 -3.01 -14.16 4.69
C THR A 428 -3.48 -12.91 5.44
N ASN A 429 -4.19 -12.00 4.77
CA ASN A 429 -4.50 -10.65 5.24
C ASN A 429 -3.25 -9.79 5.56
N HIS A 430 -2.08 -10.21 5.10
CA HIS A 430 -0.86 -9.42 5.24
C HIS A 430 -0.88 -8.21 4.29
N THR A 431 -0.35 -7.08 4.76
CA THR A 431 -0.05 -5.95 3.88
C THR A 431 1.21 -6.28 3.09
N VAL A 432 1.06 -6.45 1.77
CA VAL A 432 2.11 -6.91 0.86
C VAL A 432 2.73 -5.79 0.03
N GLY A 433 2.05 -4.65 -0.07
CA GLY A 433 2.56 -3.48 -0.78
C GLY A 433 1.88 -2.18 -0.36
N ALA A 434 2.49 -1.06 -0.70
CA ALA A 434 1.96 0.28 -0.51
C ALA A 434 2.06 1.02 -1.83
N GLY A 435 1.03 1.79 -2.18
CA GLY A 435 0.94 2.45 -3.47
C GLY A 435 0.47 3.89 -3.40
N MET A 436 0.93 4.65 -4.40
CA MET A 436 0.69 6.07 -4.59
C MET A 436 0.13 6.25 -6.00
N ILE A 437 -1.14 6.65 -6.07
CA ILE A 437 -1.85 6.84 -7.33
C ILE A 437 -1.28 8.03 -8.08
N ASP A 438 -1.05 7.85 -9.37
CA ASP A 438 -0.62 8.91 -10.28
C ASP A 438 -1.83 9.50 -11.01
N PHE A 439 -2.50 8.69 -11.85
CA PHE A 439 -3.68 9.14 -12.60
C PHE A 439 -4.64 7.99 -12.96
N SER A 440 -5.92 8.34 -13.21
CA SER A 440 -6.90 7.43 -13.79
C SER A 440 -6.49 6.93 -15.18
N LEU A 441 -6.56 5.62 -15.39
CA LEU A 441 -6.41 5.00 -16.69
C LEU A 441 -7.73 5.11 -17.46
N ARG A 442 -8.11 6.31 -17.88
CA ARG A 442 -9.30 6.53 -18.71
C ARG A 442 -9.10 5.89 -20.10
N ARG A 443 -9.43 4.60 -20.23
CA ARG A 443 -9.66 3.94 -21.53
C ARG A 443 -11.11 3.44 -21.71
N ALA A 444 -11.96 3.47 -20.68
CA ALA A 444 -13.23 2.74 -20.69
C ALA A 444 -14.50 3.60 -20.49
N SER A 445 -14.50 4.91 -20.75
CA SER A 445 -15.76 5.68 -20.77
C SER A 445 -16.70 5.32 -21.93
N ASN A 446 -16.22 4.55 -22.91
CA ASN A 446 -17.00 4.14 -24.09
C ASN A 446 -17.39 2.65 -24.10
N ILE A 447 -17.05 1.89 -23.06
CA ILE A 447 -17.38 0.47 -22.96
C ILE A 447 -18.43 0.33 -21.88
N HIS A 448 -19.67 0.64 -22.24
CA HIS A 448 -20.81 0.17 -21.45
C HIS A 448 -21.03 -1.30 -21.77
N TRP A 449 -21.25 -2.12 -20.74
CA TRP A 449 -21.86 -3.43 -20.94
C TRP A 449 -23.20 -3.19 -21.62
N GLN A 450 -23.27 -3.52 -22.91
CA GLN A 450 -24.51 -3.46 -23.65
C GLN A 450 -25.42 -4.51 -23.04
N ALA A 451 -26.54 -4.10 -22.45
CA ALA A 451 -27.59 -5.02 -22.10
C ALA A 451 -28.09 -5.67 -23.40
N LEU A 452 -27.80 -6.95 -23.58
CA LEU A 452 -28.27 -7.73 -24.71
C LEU A 452 -29.60 -8.35 -24.33
N ASP A 453 -30.59 -8.28 -25.24
CA ASP A 453 -31.91 -8.89 -25.03
C ASP A 453 -31.85 -10.42 -24.95
N VAL A 454 -30.75 -11.02 -25.45
CA VAL A 454 -30.48 -12.45 -25.35
C VAL A 454 -29.41 -12.68 -24.29
N ASP A 455 -29.85 -13.06 -23.10
CA ASP A 455 -28.99 -13.35 -21.95
C ASP A 455 -28.62 -14.85 -21.87
N MET A 456 -27.81 -15.19 -20.87
CA MET A 456 -27.39 -16.56 -20.59
C MET A 456 -28.59 -17.50 -20.33
N ASN A 457 -29.66 -17.03 -19.70
CA ASN A 457 -30.85 -17.86 -19.41
C ASN A 457 -31.58 -18.24 -20.69
N ALA A 458 -31.79 -17.28 -21.61
CA ALA A 458 -32.38 -17.54 -22.91
C ALA A 458 -31.56 -18.58 -23.70
N ARG A 459 -30.23 -18.50 -23.65
CA ARG A 459 -29.32 -19.46 -24.31
C ARG A 459 -29.34 -20.83 -23.65
N ALA A 460 -29.42 -20.88 -22.32
CA ALA A 460 -29.54 -22.12 -21.54
C ALA A 460 -30.83 -22.88 -21.88
N ILE A 461 -31.97 -22.18 -21.91
CA ILE A 461 -33.28 -22.73 -22.30
C ILE A 461 -33.21 -23.28 -23.72
N ALA A 462 -32.67 -22.50 -24.67
CA ALA A 462 -32.55 -22.92 -26.06
C ALA A 462 -31.69 -24.18 -26.26
N LYS A 463 -30.71 -24.41 -25.38
CA LYS A 463 -29.80 -25.57 -25.42
C LYS A 463 -30.25 -26.74 -24.54
N GLY A 464 -31.32 -26.58 -23.75
CA GLY A 464 -31.80 -27.63 -22.84
C GLY A 464 -30.71 -28.10 -21.86
N GLN A 465 -29.91 -27.18 -21.32
CA GLN A 465 -28.82 -27.48 -20.40
C GLN A 465 -28.52 -26.29 -19.49
N ARG A 466 -28.03 -26.56 -18.29
CA ARG A 466 -27.52 -25.51 -17.39
C ARG A 466 -26.06 -25.19 -17.74
N PRO A 467 -25.71 -23.94 -18.04
CA PRO A 467 -24.34 -23.57 -18.37
C PRO A 467 -23.45 -23.68 -17.14
N VAL A 468 -22.27 -24.27 -17.31
CA VAL A 468 -21.33 -24.54 -16.21
C VAL A 468 -19.92 -24.75 -16.76
N VAL A 469 -18.89 -24.36 -16.01
CA VAL A 469 -17.50 -24.74 -16.29
C VAL A 469 -17.08 -25.92 -15.42
N LEU A 470 -16.53 -26.95 -16.06
CA LEU A 470 -15.85 -28.07 -15.44
C LEU A 470 -14.35 -27.76 -15.42
N TRP A 471 -13.83 -27.43 -14.25
CA TRP A 471 -12.45 -27.02 -14.08
C TRP A 471 -11.59 -28.18 -13.58
N PHE A 472 -10.87 -28.84 -14.49
CA PHE A 472 -9.96 -29.94 -14.16
C PHE A 472 -8.60 -29.39 -13.74
N THR A 473 -8.16 -29.75 -12.53
CA THR A 473 -6.86 -29.36 -11.96
C THR A 473 -6.07 -30.59 -11.48
N GLY A 474 -4.74 -30.50 -11.50
CA GLY A 474 -3.85 -31.63 -11.16
C GLY A 474 -2.50 -31.56 -11.85
N LEU A 475 -1.57 -32.42 -11.45
CA LEU A 475 -0.21 -32.50 -12.02
C LEU A 475 -0.21 -32.77 -13.54
N SER A 476 0.87 -32.40 -14.23
CA SER A 476 1.10 -32.84 -15.62
C SER A 476 1.09 -34.38 -15.66
N GLY A 477 0.59 -35.01 -16.72
CA GLY A 477 0.51 -36.49 -16.77
C GLY A 477 -0.52 -37.15 -15.82
N ALA A 478 -1.25 -36.40 -14.99
CA ALA A 478 -2.28 -36.95 -14.10
C ALA A 478 -3.49 -37.56 -14.85
N GLY A 479 -3.70 -37.21 -16.12
CA GLY A 479 -4.80 -37.74 -16.95
C GLY A 479 -5.96 -36.76 -17.20
N LYS A 480 -5.81 -35.49 -16.79
CA LYS A 480 -6.84 -34.44 -16.95
C LYS A 480 -7.44 -34.36 -18.36
N SER A 481 -6.61 -34.17 -19.38
CA SER A 481 -7.09 -34.02 -20.76
C SER A 481 -7.71 -35.30 -21.30
N THR A 482 -7.23 -36.48 -20.88
CA THR A 482 -7.83 -37.77 -21.21
C THR A 482 -9.24 -37.90 -20.65
N ILE A 483 -9.42 -37.60 -19.36
CA ILE A 483 -10.73 -37.66 -18.69
C ILE A 483 -11.67 -36.60 -19.29
N ALA A 484 -11.19 -35.36 -19.47
CA ALA A 484 -11.99 -34.28 -20.03
C ALA A 484 -12.49 -34.59 -21.45
N ASN A 485 -11.66 -35.22 -22.29
CA ASN A 485 -12.06 -35.66 -23.63
C ASN A 485 -13.14 -36.76 -23.57
N LEU A 486 -13.02 -37.73 -22.65
CA LEU A 486 -14.05 -38.75 -22.47
C LEU A 486 -15.37 -38.16 -21.96
N VAL A 487 -15.32 -37.20 -21.03
CA VAL A 487 -16.51 -36.47 -20.56
C VAL A 487 -17.15 -35.71 -21.71
N GLU A 488 -16.38 -34.94 -22.49
CA GLU A 488 -16.87 -34.21 -23.65
C GLU A 488 -17.54 -35.15 -24.66
N LYS A 489 -16.89 -36.28 -24.99
CA LYS A 489 -17.44 -37.30 -25.90
C LYS A 489 -18.79 -37.84 -25.42
N ARG A 490 -18.94 -38.11 -24.12
CA ARG A 490 -20.21 -38.60 -23.54
C ARG A 490 -21.29 -37.53 -23.52
N LEU A 491 -20.96 -36.31 -23.11
CA LEU A 491 -21.91 -35.18 -23.13
C LEU A 491 -22.39 -34.87 -24.55
N HIS A 492 -21.49 -34.87 -25.52
CA HIS A 492 -21.82 -34.69 -26.93
C HIS A 492 -22.71 -35.82 -27.46
N ALA A 493 -22.43 -37.08 -27.09
CA ALA A 493 -23.29 -38.21 -27.44
C ALA A 493 -24.71 -38.08 -26.85
N ASN A 494 -24.85 -37.41 -25.70
CA ASN A 494 -26.12 -37.07 -25.06
C ASN A 494 -26.77 -35.78 -25.61
N GLY A 495 -26.27 -35.26 -26.74
CA GLY A 495 -26.80 -34.06 -27.40
C GLY A 495 -26.53 -32.75 -26.67
N LYS A 496 -25.57 -32.73 -25.74
CA LYS A 496 -25.18 -31.52 -25.01
C LYS A 496 -24.16 -30.70 -25.79
N HIS A 497 -24.24 -29.39 -25.62
CA HIS A 497 -23.36 -28.43 -26.26
C HIS A 497 -22.18 -28.11 -25.36
N THR A 498 -20.99 -28.54 -25.78
CA THR A 498 -19.75 -28.49 -25.00
C THR A 498 -18.64 -27.81 -25.77
N TYR A 499 -17.60 -27.37 -25.04
CA TYR A 499 -16.32 -26.99 -25.64
C TYR A 499 -15.17 -27.25 -24.65
N LEU A 500 -14.15 -27.99 -25.09
CA LEU A 500 -12.94 -28.25 -24.30
C LEU A 500 -11.81 -27.22 -24.57
N LEU A 501 -11.51 -26.43 -23.55
CA LEU A 501 -10.30 -25.62 -23.43
C LEU A 501 -9.17 -26.48 -22.87
N ASP A 502 -8.29 -26.96 -23.75
CA ASP A 502 -7.11 -27.73 -23.37
C ASP A 502 -5.86 -26.83 -23.23
N GLY A 503 -5.05 -27.11 -22.20
CA GLY A 503 -3.86 -26.33 -21.86
C GLY A 503 -2.77 -26.26 -22.93
N ASP A 504 -2.64 -27.25 -23.81
CA ASP A 504 -1.72 -27.18 -24.96
C ASP A 504 -2.38 -26.42 -26.11
N ASN A 505 -3.66 -26.70 -26.39
CA ASN A 505 -4.37 -26.11 -27.52
C ASN A 505 -4.47 -24.59 -27.41
N VAL A 506 -4.76 -24.04 -26.22
CA VAL A 506 -4.86 -22.60 -26.03
C VAL A 506 -3.52 -21.88 -26.25
N ARG A 507 -2.38 -22.57 -26.10
CA ARG A 507 -1.04 -22.01 -26.33
C ARG A 507 -0.69 -21.88 -27.81
N HIS A 508 -1.46 -22.44 -28.73
CA HIS A 508 -1.31 -22.14 -30.16
C HIS A 508 -1.93 -20.80 -30.57
N GLY A 509 -2.88 -20.28 -29.77
CA GLY A 509 -3.64 -19.06 -30.07
C GLY A 509 -3.67 -18.10 -28.89
N LEU A 510 -4.71 -18.23 -28.05
CA LEU A 510 -5.02 -17.34 -26.92
C LEU A 510 -3.82 -17.05 -26.01
N ASN A 511 -2.94 -18.03 -25.79
CA ASN A 511 -1.82 -17.97 -24.84
C ASN A 511 -0.46 -18.21 -25.52
N ARG A 512 -0.33 -17.91 -26.82
CA ARG A 512 0.91 -18.16 -27.61
C ARG A 512 2.13 -17.35 -27.17
N ASP A 513 1.90 -16.22 -26.52
CA ASP A 513 2.89 -15.28 -26.01
C ASP A 513 3.40 -15.65 -24.60
N LEU A 514 2.77 -16.63 -23.95
CA LEU A 514 3.05 -16.99 -22.56
C LEU A 514 4.06 -18.14 -22.47
N GLY A 515 5.09 -17.95 -21.65
CA GLY A 515 6.03 -19.00 -21.26
C GLY A 515 5.50 -19.89 -20.14
N PHE A 516 6.41 -20.35 -19.28
CA PHE A 516 6.13 -21.24 -18.15
C PHE A 516 6.61 -20.68 -16.80
N THR A 517 6.95 -19.39 -16.75
CA THR A 517 7.21 -18.67 -15.50
C THR A 517 5.93 -18.59 -14.66
N ASP A 518 6.04 -18.33 -13.36
CA ASP A 518 4.85 -18.21 -12.52
C ASP A 518 3.94 -17.06 -12.97
N ALA A 519 4.51 -15.94 -13.42
CA ALA A 519 3.75 -14.85 -14.03
C ALA A 519 2.98 -15.27 -15.29
N ASP A 520 3.62 -16.00 -16.19
CA ASP A 520 2.97 -16.52 -17.39
C ASP A 520 1.87 -17.55 -17.03
N ARG A 521 2.00 -18.28 -15.91
CA ARG A 521 0.99 -19.24 -15.43
C ARG A 521 -0.23 -18.52 -14.87
N VAL A 522 -0.05 -17.48 -14.08
CA VAL A 522 -1.15 -16.66 -13.56
C VAL A 522 -1.96 -16.08 -14.72
N GLU A 523 -1.29 -15.46 -15.69
CA GLU A 523 -1.95 -14.89 -16.85
C GLU A 523 -2.62 -15.97 -17.73
N ASN A 524 -2.00 -17.15 -17.87
CA ASN A 524 -2.59 -18.27 -18.59
C ASN A 524 -3.93 -18.72 -17.97
N ILE A 525 -3.99 -18.83 -16.64
CA ILE A 525 -5.23 -19.19 -15.94
C ILE A 525 -6.28 -18.07 -16.07
N ARG A 526 -5.88 -16.81 -15.91
CA ARG A 526 -6.79 -15.66 -16.05
C ARG A 526 -7.45 -15.59 -17.42
N ARG A 527 -6.66 -15.70 -18.51
CA ARG A 527 -7.19 -15.68 -19.89
C ARG A 527 -8.16 -16.82 -20.18
N VAL A 528 -7.82 -18.01 -19.68
CA VAL A 528 -8.66 -19.20 -19.85
C VAL A 528 -9.96 -19.07 -19.06
N ALA A 529 -9.91 -18.55 -17.84
CA ALA A 529 -11.10 -18.36 -17.01
C ALA A 529 -12.07 -17.35 -17.65
N GLU A 530 -11.57 -16.24 -18.19
CA GLU A 530 -12.37 -15.27 -18.96
C GLU A 530 -12.96 -15.88 -20.24
N ALA A 531 -12.17 -16.68 -20.97
CA ALA A 531 -12.67 -17.39 -22.14
C ALA A 531 -13.77 -18.40 -21.77
N ALA A 532 -13.59 -19.15 -20.68
CA ALA A 532 -14.59 -20.08 -20.16
C ALA A 532 -15.87 -19.35 -19.71
N LYS A 533 -15.75 -18.16 -19.11
CA LYS A 533 -16.88 -17.31 -18.76
C LYS A 533 -17.73 -16.94 -19.97
N LEU A 534 -17.11 -16.56 -21.08
CA LEU A 534 -17.84 -16.30 -22.33
C LEU A 534 -18.56 -17.54 -22.87
N MET A 535 -17.98 -18.74 -22.71
CA MET A 535 -18.62 -19.99 -23.11
C MET A 535 -19.83 -20.34 -22.22
N VAL A 536 -19.72 -20.11 -20.90
CA VAL A 536 -20.83 -20.27 -19.96
C VAL A 536 -21.94 -19.26 -20.27
N ASP A 537 -21.60 -17.99 -20.51
CA ASP A 537 -22.56 -16.98 -20.97
C ASP A 537 -23.25 -17.38 -22.28
N ALA A 538 -22.53 -18.03 -23.21
CA ALA A 538 -23.08 -18.58 -24.45
C ALA A 538 -23.99 -19.81 -24.25
N GLY A 539 -24.20 -20.26 -23.02
CA GLY A 539 -25.07 -21.37 -22.66
C GLY A 539 -24.40 -22.75 -22.64
N LEU A 540 -23.07 -22.82 -22.75
CA LEU A 540 -22.33 -24.07 -22.92
C LEU A 540 -21.94 -24.74 -21.59
N ILE A 541 -21.69 -26.05 -21.66
CA ILE A 541 -20.91 -26.76 -20.64
C ILE A 541 -19.44 -26.71 -21.08
N ALA A 542 -18.68 -25.78 -20.51
CA ALA A 542 -17.28 -25.59 -20.84
C ALA A 542 -16.41 -26.56 -20.03
N LEU A 543 -15.42 -27.19 -20.65
CA LEU A 543 -14.44 -28.01 -19.96
C LEU A 543 -13.09 -27.31 -20.03
N ALA A 544 -12.41 -27.13 -18.90
CA ALA A 544 -11.10 -26.49 -18.83
C ALA A 544 -10.09 -27.46 -18.19
N SER A 545 -9.12 -27.94 -18.98
CA SER A 545 -8.08 -28.89 -18.53
C SER A 545 -6.74 -28.20 -18.34
N PHE A 546 -6.43 -27.80 -17.10
CA PHE A 546 -5.25 -27.00 -16.77
C PHE A 546 -4.52 -27.52 -15.54
N ILE A 547 -3.22 -27.25 -15.43
CA ILE A 547 -2.48 -27.62 -14.20
C ILE A 547 -2.97 -26.77 -13.03
N SER A 548 -3.16 -25.46 -13.22
CA SER A 548 -3.66 -24.52 -12.20
C SER A 548 -2.98 -24.71 -10.83
N PRO A 549 -1.65 -24.59 -10.75
CA PRO A 549 -0.87 -25.11 -9.62
C PRO A 549 -1.13 -24.42 -8.29
N PHE A 550 -1.49 -23.14 -8.28
CA PHE A 550 -1.70 -22.39 -7.03
C PHE A 550 -3.19 -22.15 -6.74
N GLN A 551 -3.51 -22.13 -5.46
CA GLN A 551 -4.86 -21.99 -4.92
C GLN A 551 -5.45 -20.62 -5.24
N ALA A 552 -4.62 -19.56 -5.24
CA ALA A 552 -5.04 -18.19 -5.51
C ALA A 552 -5.68 -18.04 -6.91
N GLU A 553 -5.09 -18.62 -7.95
CA GLU A 553 -5.59 -18.53 -9.33
C GLU A 553 -6.82 -19.41 -9.53
N ARG A 554 -6.93 -20.55 -8.84
CA ARG A 554 -8.16 -21.35 -8.86
C ARG A 554 -9.32 -20.63 -8.19
N ARG A 555 -9.06 -19.91 -7.09
CA ARG A 555 -10.07 -19.05 -6.44
C ARG A 555 -10.45 -17.88 -7.35
N MET A 556 -9.47 -17.20 -7.97
CA MET A 556 -9.74 -16.15 -8.97
C MET A 556 -10.62 -16.66 -10.11
N ALA A 557 -10.32 -17.84 -10.67
CA ALA A 557 -11.13 -18.43 -11.72
C ALA A 557 -12.56 -18.70 -11.22
N ARG A 558 -12.72 -19.26 -10.02
CA ARG A 558 -14.03 -19.54 -9.40
C ARG A 558 -14.86 -18.26 -9.17
N ASP A 559 -14.25 -17.19 -8.69
CA ASP A 559 -14.90 -15.92 -8.35
C ASP A 559 -15.48 -15.19 -9.59
N LEU A 560 -15.13 -15.61 -10.82
CA LEU A 560 -15.70 -15.08 -12.06
C LEU A 560 -17.11 -15.61 -12.38
N PHE A 561 -17.56 -16.67 -11.69
CA PHE A 561 -18.79 -17.40 -11.97
C PHE A 561 -19.78 -17.28 -10.81
N ALA A 562 -21.08 -17.36 -11.09
CA ALA A 562 -22.10 -17.40 -10.05
C ALA A 562 -22.16 -18.76 -9.34
N ASP A 563 -22.84 -18.83 -8.21
CA ASP A 563 -23.00 -20.07 -7.45
C ASP A 563 -23.59 -21.21 -8.31
N GLY A 564 -22.90 -22.36 -8.29
CA GLY A 564 -23.25 -23.52 -9.09
C GLY A 564 -22.89 -23.41 -10.59
N GLN A 565 -22.06 -22.45 -11.01
CA GLN A 565 -21.56 -22.37 -12.39
C GLN A 565 -20.09 -22.80 -12.54
N PHE A 566 -19.40 -23.09 -11.43
CA PHE A 566 -18.02 -23.54 -11.42
C PHE A 566 -17.87 -24.85 -10.65
N ILE A 567 -17.48 -25.93 -11.33
CA ILE A 567 -17.24 -27.25 -10.73
C ILE A 567 -15.74 -27.58 -10.81
N GLU A 568 -15.04 -27.40 -9.69
CA GLU A 568 -13.64 -27.85 -9.53
C GLU A 568 -13.53 -29.38 -9.43
N ILE A 569 -12.79 -29.98 -10.36
CA ILE A 569 -12.51 -31.41 -10.46
C ILE A 569 -11.01 -31.62 -10.24
N PHE A 570 -10.64 -32.22 -9.12
CA PHE A 570 -9.25 -32.49 -8.78
C PHE A 570 -8.83 -33.89 -9.21
N VAL A 571 -7.91 -33.97 -10.17
CA VAL A 571 -7.28 -35.24 -10.58
C VAL A 571 -6.05 -35.47 -9.71
N ASP A 572 -6.27 -36.17 -8.61
CA ASP A 572 -5.34 -36.37 -7.49
C ASP A 572 -4.41 -37.57 -7.75
N THR A 573 -3.58 -37.44 -8.78
CA THR A 573 -2.57 -38.45 -9.10
C THR A 573 -1.26 -38.11 -8.35
N PRO A 574 -0.69 -39.05 -7.55
CA PRO A 574 0.61 -38.86 -6.92
C PRO A 574 1.71 -38.55 -7.94
N LEU A 575 2.72 -37.78 -7.52
CA LEU A 575 3.80 -37.34 -8.39
C LEU A 575 4.53 -38.52 -9.03
N GLU A 576 4.77 -39.58 -8.28
CA GLU A 576 5.49 -40.77 -8.73
C GLU A 576 4.74 -41.49 -9.85
N VAL A 577 3.40 -41.52 -9.77
CA VAL A 577 2.54 -42.12 -10.80
C VAL A 577 2.49 -41.24 -12.04
N ALA A 578 2.38 -39.92 -11.87
CA ALA A 578 2.40 -38.97 -12.98
C ALA A 578 3.75 -38.98 -13.72
N GLU A 579 4.85 -39.03 -12.98
CA GLU A 579 6.23 -39.15 -13.47
C GLU A 579 6.48 -40.51 -14.13
N GLY A 580 5.92 -41.60 -13.61
CA GLY A 580 6.00 -42.91 -14.24
C GLY A 580 5.26 -43.01 -15.58
N ARG A 581 4.19 -42.22 -15.76
CA ARG A 581 3.43 -42.17 -17.03
C ARG A 581 4.13 -41.32 -18.09
N ASP A 582 4.73 -40.19 -17.68
CA ASP A 582 5.40 -39.13 -18.47
C ASP A 582 5.24 -39.21 -20.00
N PRO A 583 4.02 -39.09 -20.55
CA PRO A 583 3.75 -39.38 -21.96
C PRO A 583 4.44 -38.41 -22.93
N LYS A 584 4.91 -37.27 -22.40
CA LYS A 584 5.58 -36.20 -23.15
C LYS A 584 7.07 -36.09 -22.83
N GLY A 585 7.62 -36.96 -21.97
CA GLY A 585 9.02 -36.89 -21.53
C GLY A 585 9.38 -35.62 -20.75
N LEU A 586 8.39 -34.92 -20.16
CA LEU A 586 8.60 -33.64 -19.48
C LEU A 586 9.21 -33.81 -18.10
N TYR A 587 8.79 -34.84 -17.36
CA TYR A 587 9.36 -35.13 -16.03
C TYR A 587 10.83 -35.55 -16.16
N GLN A 588 11.14 -36.42 -17.12
CA GLN A 588 12.53 -36.84 -17.37
C GLN A 588 13.42 -35.64 -17.73
N ARG A 589 12.94 -34.73 -18.59
CA ARG A 589 13.67 -33.51 -18.96
C ARG A 589 13.83 -32.56 -17.78
N ALA A 590 12.82 -32.42 -16.92
CA ALA A 590 12.90 -31.61 -15.71
C ALA A 590 13.91 -32.16 -14.70
N ARG A 591 13.93 -33.47 -14.44
CA ARG A 591 14.93 -34.13 -13.58
C ARG A 591 16.36 -33.96 -14.09
N ASN A 592 16.54 -33.94 -15.42
CA ASN A 592 17.82 -33.69 -16.07
C ASN A 592 18.20 -32.19 -16.13
N GLY A 593 17.43 -31.29 -15.51
CA GLY A 593 17.70 -29.85 -15.49
C GLY A 593 17.40 -29.10 -16.80
N LEU A 594 16.82 -29.78 -17.80
CA LEU A 594 16.48 -29.18 -19.10
C LEU A 594 15.20 -28.34 -19.07
N ILE A 595 14.36 -28.53 -18.05
CA ILE A 595 13.16 -27.73 -17.78
C ILE A 595 13.23 -27.25 -16.33
N GLN A 596 13.45 -25.95 -16.15
CA GLN A 596 13.47 -25.33 -14.83
C GLN A 596 12.04 -25.09 -14.31
N ASN A 597 11.88 -25.06 -12.99
CA ASN A 597 10.62 -24.73 -12.30
C ASN A 597 9.41 -25.60 -12.71
N PHE A 598 9.61 -26.85 -13.11
CA PHE A 598 8.51 -27.74 -13.49
C PHE A 598 7.62 -28.08 -12.28
N THR A 599 6.30 -27.94 -12.43
CA THR A 599 5.32 -28.16 -11.36
C THR A 599 5.42 -29.59 -10.81
N GLY A 600 5.57 -29.73 -9.49
CA GLY A 600 5.78 -31.00 -8.80
C GLY A 600 7.26 -31.40 -8.63
N ILE A 601 8.20 -30.76 -9.33
CA ILE A 601 9.65 -30.97 -9.13
C ILE A 601 10.31 -29.70 -8.58
N GLY A 602 10.34 -28.63 -9.39
CA GLY A 602 11.02 -27.36 -9.06
C GLY A 602 10.06 -26.22 -8.70
N SER A 603 8.75 -26.44 -8.79
CA SER A 603 7.70 -25.48 -8.44
C SER A 603 6.56 -26.24 -7.75
N PRO A 604 5.96 -25.71 -6.67
CA PRO A 604 4.96 -26.43 -5.89
C PRO A 604 3.65 -26.62 -6.66
N TYR A 605 2.90 -27.64 -6.24
CA TYR A 605 1.50 -27.80 -6.60
C TYR A 605 0.68 -27.76 -5.31
N GLU A 606 -0.13 -26.72 -5.15
CA GLU A 606 -1.01 -26.54 -4.00
C GLU A 606 -2.31 -27.29 -4.27
N ARG A 607 -2.58 -28.36 -3.50
CA ARG A 607 -3.79 -29.18 -3.68
C ARG A 607 -5.05 -28.36 -3.35
N PRO A 608 -6.17 -28.54 -4.07
CA PRO A 608 -7.45 -27.91 -3.72
C PRO A 608 -7.95 -28.37 -2.35
N GLU A 609 -8.44 -27.44 -1.52
CA GLU A 609 -8.98 -27.76 -0.18
C GLU A 609 -10.36 -28.40 -0.24
N ALA A 610 -11.24 -27.90 -1.12
CA ALA A 610 -12.63 -28.35 -1.23
C ALA A 610 -13.06 -28.48 -2.71
N PRO A 611 -12.46 -29.40 -3.48
CA PRO A 611 -12.93 -29.69 -4.83
C PRO A 611 -14.32 -30.33 -4.77
N HIS A 612 -15.14 -30.15 -5.82
CA HIS A 612 -16.45 -30.79 -5.89
C HIS A 612 -16.35 -32.28 -6.20
N ILE A 613 -15.34 -32.66 -6.99
CA ILE A 613 -15.06 -34.04 -7.38
C ILE A 613 -13.56 -34.27 -7.24
N THR A 614 -13.19 -35.37 -6.58
CA THR A 614 -11.80 -35.86 -6.51
C THR A 614 -11.69 -37.16 -7.29
N ILE A 615 -10.71 -37.26 -8.17
CA ILE A 615 -10.44 -38.45 -9.00
C ILE A 615 -9.06 -38.97 -8.62
N THR A 616 -9.04 -40.18 -8.09
CA THR A 616 -7.84 -40.90 -7.66
C THR A 616 -7.38 -41.88 -8.76
N PRO A 617 -6.10 -42.29 -8.76
CA PRO A 617 -5.52 -43.08 -9.84
C PRO A 617 -6.01 -44.54 -9.93
N ASP A 618 -6.76 -45.02 -8.95
CA ASP A 618 -7.45 -46.32 -8.95
C ASP A 618 -8.67 -46.35 -9.88
N LEU A 619 -9.24 -45.20 -10.21
CA LEU A 619 -10.30 -45.09 -11.22
C LEU A 619 -9.70 -45.12 -12.63
N SER A 620 -10.27 -45.94 -13.51
CA SER A 620 -10.02 -45.82 -14.95
C SER A 620 -10.54 -44.48 -15.48
N ALA A 621 -10.02 -44.04 -16.63
CA ALA A 621 -10.45 -42.79 -17.24
C ALA A 621 -11.95 -42.83 -17.61
N GLU A 622 -12.45 -44.01 -17.99
CA GLU A 622 -13.85 -44.29 -18.28
C GLU A 622 -14.75 -44.21 -17.04
N GLU A 623 -14.32 -44.75 -15.89
CA GLU A 623 -15.05 -44.66 -14.62
C GLU A 623 -15.05 -43.22 -14.09
N ALA A 624 -13.90 -42.53 -14.18
CA ALA A 624 -13.79 -41.13 -13.80
C ALA A 624 -14.71 -40.22 -14.63
N ALA A 625 -14.77 -40.45 -15.95
CA ALA A 625 -15.71 -39.74 -16.81
C ALA A 625 -17.17 -40.03 -16.44
N GLU A 626 -17.49 -41.25 -15.99
CA GLU A 626 -18.85 -41.64 -15.63
C GLU A 626 -19.30 -40.94 -14.34
N LEU A 627 -18.38 -40.89 -13.37
CA LEU A 627 -18.58 -40.17 -12.12
C LEU A 627 -18.91 -38.70 -12.36
N ILE A 628 -18.19 -38.02 -13.27
CA ILE A 628 -18.42 -36.60 -13.60
C ILE A 628 -19.77 -36.42 -14.29
N VAL A 629 -20.08 -37.23 -15.30
CA VAL A 629 -21.37 -37.12 -16.01
C VAL A 629 -22.54 -37.41 -15.07
N SER A 630 -22.41 -38.42 -14.21
CA SER A 630 -23.41 -38.74 -13.17
C SER A 630 -23.56 -37.63 -12.13
N TYR A 631 -22.49 -36.91 -11.80
CA TYR A 631 -22.55 -35.73 -10.93
C TYR A 631 -23.37 -34.61 -11.60
N LEU A 632 -23.12 -34.35 -12.89
CA LEU A 632 -23.85 -33.35 -13.66
C LEU A 632 -25.34 -33.68 -13.80
N ASP A 633 -25.66 -34.95 -14.03
CA ASP A 633 -27.04 -35.40 -14.13
C ASP A 633 -27.79 -35.22 -12.81
N ARG A 634 -27.22 -35.70 -11.70
CA ARG A 634 -27.79 -35.51 -10.34
C ARG A 634 -27.94 -34.03 -9.96
N GLY A 635 -27.01 -33.19 -10.41
CA GLY A 635 -27.07 -31.73 -10.23
C GLY A 635 -28.04 -31.01 -11.17
N SER A 636 -28.80 -31.74 -12.00
CA SER A 636 -29.72 -31.19 -13.01
C SER A 636 -29.05 -30.27 -14.03
N TYR A 637 -27.76 -30.43 -14.28
CA TYR A 637 -27.05 -29.65 -15.31
C TYR A 637 -27.41 -30.11 -16.72
N LEU A 638 -27.78 -31.38 -16.85
CA LEU A 638 -28.14 -32.02 -18.12
C LEU A 638 -29.66 -32.00 -18.40
N GLY A 639 -30.46 -31.44 -17.50
CA GLY A 639 -31.92 -31.33 -17.64
C GLY A 639 -32.35 -30.06 -18.40
N ASN A 640 -33.63 -30.03 -18.81
CA ASN A 640 -34.22 -28.83 -19.40
C ASN A 640 -34.35 -27.74 -18.35
N VAL A 641 -33.85 -26.53 -18.66
CA VAL A 641 -34.00 -25.36 -17.80
C VAL A 641 -35.43 -24.83 -17.96
N THR A 642 -36.22 -24.85 -16.88
CA THR A 642 -37.54 -24.23 -16.84
C THR A 642 -37.38 -22.73 -16.55
N GLY A 643 -37.94 -21.89 -17.42
CA GLY A 643 -37.86 -20.43 -17.33
C GLY A 643 -38.65 -19.81 -16.21
#